data_AF-A0A916YQ85-F1
#
_entry.id   AF-A0A916YQ85-F1
#
_cell.length_a   1.000
_cell.length_b   1.000
_cell.length_c   1.000
_cell.angle_alpha   90.00
_cell.angle_beta   90.00
_cell.angle_gamma   90.00
#
_symmetry.space_group_name_H-M   'P 1'
#
loop_
_entity.id
_entity.type
_entity.pdbx_description
1 polymer ?
#
loop_
_entity_poly.entity_id
_entity_poly.type
_entity_poly.pdbx_seq_one_letter_code
_entity_poly.pdbx_strand_id
1 'polypeptide(L)'
;MNNLEENRLSLDRKLTASEETLVWKKPLSHKASEAERRLCQEIRRNWNRGEMKIATILLEGDAGSGKTQLAKALSAELGLPYTKITCFADMDKTDIIGAILPVISSERMEKLESAEQAVLKALYESDGFQSTTEVVMNVLGITQEQAALKMKQLLELIERNAGDEAVEYRFYPSEIVRAFKNGYLLEIQEPTVIRDAAVLMALNSALELDGSINLPTETVHRHPDFIAVITTNRSYAGTRPLNEALRDRVQHSEKMDLPTKEVMIERAAAKTGYKDEKMLDVLADIIIRLDQTARANAIKGVAGMRSYFYWADAVAGGASAKESLYHKVIYKITTDSEEIKILEEALKNQGLLASLEEVEAEMLKKKRIFDSIEIQTWGDIDETGFEHKNQTEVDGIALKKSSDSDESSSSVTDDSTTVERSDKVENGFTSYQPANPEPMTEDAKQQERDFRKKLNRNAREVVSDTLHKGVKLIVHRPEFVLDNVREYASLSKELMPVVREIARKTLPLLEHENAVEYARNQYYGSKFQADSVAYRDFRTFAKKRPPAESPSLAVGLRVDESASMSAFGRLEAAKRAVIAVYEFCQLCHIPVLIYGDTADTSKLEQMSIYAYTDWDRSDPSDRFRLMGIQARSNNRDGMALRIMAERLAGTSQQTRLLINISDGQPKAMDDYSGSYAAQDIQQTIAHYERKGITFLAAAIGQDKNLINQIYGNERFLDITNLHEFPAKLVRMIARYL
;
A
#
# COMPACT_ATOMS: atom_id res chain seq x y z
N MET A 1 44.25 14.09 -14.42
CA MET A 1 44.02 15.43 -13.84
C MET A 1 42.63 15.88 -14.30
N ASN A 2 41.57 15.30 -13.73
CA ASN A 2 40.82 15.70 -12.53
C ASN A 2 39.56 16.54 -12.86
N ASN A 3 38.61 15.96 -13.62
CA ASN A 3 37.24 16.52 -13.76
C ASN A 3 36.49 16.66 -12.42
N LEU A 4 36.97 16.01 -11.35
CA LEU A 4 36.39 16.08 -10.00
C LEU A 4 36.60 17.42 -9.29
N GLU A 5 37.58 18.25 -9.70
CA GLU A 5 37.75 19.59 -9.10
C GLU A 5 36.90 20.66 -9.79
N GLU A 6 36.55 20.47 -11.07
CA GLU A 6 35.77 21.48 -11.79
C GLU A 6 34.33 21.60 -11.27
N ASN A 7 33.73 20.53 -10.73
CA ASN A 7 32.30 20.49 -10.39
C ASN A 7 31.98 20.80 -8.92
N ARG A 8 32.99 20.98 -8.06
CA ARG A 8 32.78 21.27 -6.63
C ARG A 8 32.07 22.62 -6.43
N LEU A 9 31.09 22.60 -5.54
CA LEU A 9 30.42 23.81 -5.06
C LEU A 9 31.27 24.47 -3.97
N SER A 10 31.18 25.80 -3.86
CA SER A 10 31.75 26.59 -2.76
C SER A 10 33.22 26.25 -2.44
N LEU A 11 34.11 26.45 -3.41
CA LEU A 11 35.54 26.08 -3.37
C LEU A 11 36.31 26.62 -2.14
N ASP A 12 35.81 27.70 -1.52
CA ASP A 12 36.41 28.32 -0.33
C ASP A 12 36.08 27.57 0.98
N ARG A 13 35.10 26.65 0.97
CA ARG A 13 34.69 25.88 2.14
C ARG A 13 35.68 24.75 2.41
N LYS A 14 36.29 24.77 3.60
CA LYS A 14 37.10 23.66 4.12
C LYS A 14 36.21 22.70 4.91
N LEU A 15 36.09 21.48 4.42
CA LEU A 15 35.43 20.40 5.15
C LEU A 15 36.34 19.90 6.28
N THR A 16 35.74 19.52 7.40
CA THR A 16 36.41 18.78 8.48
C THR A 16 36.75 17.36 8.02
N ALA A 17 37.71 16.71 8.69
CA ALA A 17 38.08 15.33 8.36
C ALA A 17 36.90 14.35 8.41
N SER A 18 35.94 14.56 9.31
CA SER A 18 34.70 13.79 9.40
C SER A 18 33.78 14.06 8.20
N GLU A 19 33.58 15.33 7.82
CA GLU A 19 32.79 15.70 6.64
C GLU A 19 33.38 15.16 5.33
N GLU A 20 34.71 15.17 5.17
CA GLU A 20 35.37 14.61 3.99
C GLU A 20 35.09 13.11 3.81
N THR A 21 34.95 12.36 4.91
CA THR A 21 34.59 10.93 4.85
C THR A 21 33.16 10.68 4.38
N LEU A 22 32.28 11.67 4.57
CA LEU A 22 30.87 11.62 4.16
C LEU A 22 30.67 12.01 2.69
N VAL A 23 31.68 12.61 2.04
CA VAL A 23 31.63 12.84 0.59
C VAL A 23 31.72 11.50 -0.11
N TRP A 24 30.68 11.16 -0.87
CA TRP A 24 30.61 9.86 -1.50
C TRP A 24 31.74 9.67 -2.53
N LYS A 25 32.30 8.45 -2.60
CA LYS A 25 33.34 8.09 -3.58
C LYS A 25 32.73 7.19 -4.64
N LYS A 26 32.83 7.63 -5.90
CA LYS A 26 32.33 6.86 -7.06
C LYS A 26 33.07 5.52 -7.17
N PRO A 27 32.37 4.37 -7.15
CA PRO A 27 33.00 3.08 -7.42
C PRO A 27 33.40 3.00 -8.90
N LEU A 28 34.37 2.12 -9.21
CA LEU A 28 34.84 1.91 -10.58
C LEU A 28 33.72 1.44 -11.54
N SER A 29 32.70 0.78 -11.00
CA SER A 29 31.52 0.33 -11.76
C SER A 29 30.48 1.43 -12.01
N HIS A 30 30.65 2.64 -11.45
CA HIS A 30 29.72 3.75 -11.67
C HIS A 30 29.83 4.30 -13.09
N LYS A 31 28.70 4.36 -13.79
CA LYS A 31 28.58 4.95 -15.12
C LYS A 31 27.67 6.17 -15.07
N ALA A 32 28.27 7.35 -15.23
CA ALA A 32 27.57 8.62 -15.15
C ALA A 32 26.43 8.68 -16.18
N SER A 33 25.21 8.91 -15.71
CA SER A 33 24.03 9.04 -16.57
C SER A 33 23.95 10.42 -17.21
N GLU A 34 23.18 10.54 -18.29
CA GLU A 34 22.85 11.85 -18.87
C GLU A 34 22.13 12.74 -17.86
N ALA A 35 21.18 12.18 -17.10
CA ALA A 35 20.48 12.87 -16.02
C ALA A 35 21.45 13.39 -14.93
N GLU A 36 22.45 12.60 -14.55
CA GLU A 36 23.49 13.02 -13.58
C GLU A 36 24.28 14.22 -14.09
N ARG A 37 24.76 14.16 -15.34
CA ARG A 37 25.53 15.26 -15.94
C ARG A 37 24.69 16.52 -16.08
N ARG A 38 23.46 16.39 -16.58
CA ARG A 38 22.52 17.50 -16.75
C ARG A 38 22.21 18.17 -15.42
N LEU A 39 21.85 17.38 -14.41
CA LEU A 39 21.49 17.90 -13.08
C LEU A 39 22.68 18.60 -12.40
N CYS A 40 23.88 18.04 -12.49
CA CYS A 40 25.09 18.70 -11.97
C CYS A 40 25.33 20.06 -12.64
N GLN A 41 25.20 20.12 -13.97
CA GLN A 41 25.38 21.37 -14.73
C GLN A 41 24.32 22.42 -14.40
N GLU A 42 23.06 22.00 -14.23
CA GLU A 42 21.95 22.91 -13.87
C GLU A 42 22.09 23.46 -12.45
N ILE A 43 22.44 22.63 -11.47
CA ILE A 43 22.70 23.07 -10.09
C ILE A 43 23.82 24.12 -10.10
N ARG A 44 24.93 23.82 -10.78
CA ARG A 44 26.09 24.72 -10.85
C ARG A 44 25.75 26.05 -11.52
N ARG A 45 25.05 26.03 -12.65
CA ARG A 45 24.64 27.24 -13.38
C ARG A 45 23.79 28.17 -12.52
N ASN A 46 22.99 27.59 -11.62
CA ASN A 46 22.04 28.33 -10.80
C ASN A 46 22.51 28.56 -9.35
N TRP A 47 23.69 28.05 -8.95
CA TRP A 47 24.14 28.01 -7.55
C TRP A 47 24.15 29.37 -6.85
N ASN A 48 24.56 30.43 -7.56
CA ASN A 48 24.68 31.79 -7.05
C ASN A 48 23.54 32.73 -7.51
N ARG A 49 22.42 32.18 -7.99
CA ARG A 49 21.31 32.97 -8.57
C ARG A 49 20.16 33.26 -7.59
N GLY A 50 20.45 33.43 -6.30
CA GLY A 50 19.44 33.80 -5.29
C GLY A 50 18.21 32.88 -5.32
N GLU A 51 17.05 33.44 -5.64
CA GLU A 51 15.75 32.73 -5.75
C GLU A 51 15.73 31.62 -6.82
N MET A 52 16.56 31.73 -7.87
CA MET A 52 16.65 30.71 -8.93
C MET A 52 17.55 29.52 -8.55
N LYS A 53 18.08 29.49 -7.32
CA LYS A 53 18.96 28.43 -6.84
C LYS A 53 18.24 27.08 -6.79
N ILE A 54 18.82 26.08 -7.43
CA ILE A 54 18.35 24.69 -7.35
C ILE A 54 18.96 24.04 -6.12
N ALA A 55 18.15 23.85 -5.07
CA ALA A 55 18.60 23.25 -3.82
C ALA A 55 17.66 22.16 -3.28
N THR A 56 16.50 21.97 -3.90
CA THR A 56 15.54 20.89 -3.63
C THR A 56 15.22 20.16 -4.92
N ILE A 57 15.53 18.86 -4.95
CA ILE A 57 15.46 18.00 -6.13
C ILE A 57 14.50 16.85 -5.82
N LEU A 58 13.57 16.55 -6.73
CA LEU A 58 12.69 15.39 -6.65
C LEU A 58 13.12 14.34 -7.69
N LEU A 59 13.45 13.14 -7.22
CA LEU A 59 13.72 11.97 -8.06
C LEU A 59 12.54 11.00 -7.92
N GLU A 60 11.76 10.84 -8.97
CA GLU A 60 10.56 10.01 -8.98
C GLU A 60 10.68 8.89 -10.01
N GLY A 61 10.47 7.64 -9.60
CA GLY A 61 10.56 6.49 -10.50
C GLY A 61 10.43 5.18 -9.75
N ASP A 62 10.53 4.03 -10.41
CA ASP A 62 10.25 2.76 -9.75
C ASP A 62 11.38 2.28 -8.82
N ALA A 63 11.06 1.27 -8.02
CA ALA A 63 12.02 0.68 -7.10
C ALA A 63 13.24 0.12 -7.86
N GLY A 64 14.43 0.60 -7.51
CA GLY A 64 15.67 0.15 -8.14
C GLY A 64 16.02 0.83 -9.47
N SER A 65 15.36 1.93 -9.85
CA SER A 65 15.74 2.75 -11.02
C SER A 65 17.03 3.57 -10.85
N GLY A 66 17.62 3.58 -9.65
CA GLY A 66 18.90 4.24 -9.39
C GLY A 66 18.82 5.61 -8.70
N LYS A 67 17.64 6.01 -8.19
CA LYS A 67 17.43 7.29 -7.47
C LYS A 67 18.50 7.59 -6.41
N THR A 68 18.71 6.67 -5.48
CA THR A 68 19.74 6.80 -4.43
C THR A 68 21.17 6.85 -4.98
N GLN A 69 21.45 6.17 -6.10
CA GLN A 69 22.78 6.22 -6.72
C GLN A 69 23.03 7.58 -7.37
N LEU A 70 22.00 8.20 -7.96
CA LEU A 70 22.07 9.56 -8.47
C LEU A 70 22.30 10.56 -7.33
N ALA A 71 21.56 10.47 -6.22
CA ALA A 71 21.78 11.33 -5.04
C ALA A 71 23.22 11.26 -4.51
N LYS A 72 23.78 10.05 -4.42
CA LYS A 72 25.18 9.82 -4.03
C LYS A 72 26.17 10.37 -5.05
N ALA A 73 25.90 10.19 -6.34
CA ALA A 73 26.75 10.71 -7.41
C ALA A 73 26.80 12.25 -7.39
N LEU A 74 25.69 12.92 -7.06
CA LEU A 74 25.66 14.37 -6.84
C LEU A 74 26.57 14.79 -5.69
N SER A 75 26.58 14.07 -4.57
CA SER A 75 27.51 14.37 -3.45
C SER A 75 28.96 14.33 -3.91
N ALA A 76 29.35 13.32 -4.70
CA ALA A 76 30.70 13.19 -5.22
C ALA A 76 31.08 14.31 -6.21
N GLU A 77 30.16 14.69 -7.11
CA GLU A 77 30.40 15.73 -8.12
C GLU A 77 30.43 17.13 -7.50
N LEU A 78 29.50 17.41 -6.58
CA LEU A 78 29.35 18.73 -5.95
C LEU A 78 30.31 18.92 -4.78
N GLY A 79 30.95 17.84 -4.28
CA GLY A 79 31.87 17.87 -3.15
C GLY A 79 31.19 18.10 -1.80
N LEU A 80 29.92 17.73 -1.67
CA LEU A 80 29.14 17.91 -0.44
C LEU A 80 29.06 16.61 0.37
N PRO A 81 29.17 16.65 1.71
CA PRO A 81 28.88 15.50 2.57
C PRO A 81 27.48 14.92 2.30
N TYR A 82 27.35 13.60 2.22
CA TYR A 82 26.07 12.93 2.01
C TYR A 82 25.54 12.32 3.31
N THR A 83 24.27 12.60 3.61
CA THR A 83 23.50 11.87 4.62
C THR A 83 22.12 11.52 4.07
N LYS A 84 21.40 10.63 4.74
CA LYS A 84 20.07 10.19 4.32
C LYS A 84 19.15 9.95 5.50
N ILE A 85 17.86 10.10 5.24
CA ILE A 85 16.80 9.64 6.13
C ILE A 85 15.82 8.77 5.35
N THR A 86 15.42 7.65 5.96
CA THR A 86 14.39 6.77 5.38
C THR A 86 13.11 6.98 6.15
N CYS A 87 12.10 7.54 5.48
CA CYS A 87 10.81 7.82 6.08
C CYS A 87 10.01 6.53 6.26
N PHE A 88 9.25 6.46 7.36
CA PHE A 88 8.38 5.35 7.70
C PHE A 88 7.01 5.88 8.14
N ALA A 89 6.04 4.99 8.27
CA ALA A 89 4.63 5.38 8.37
C ALA A 89 4.29 6.17 9.64
N ASP A 90 4.89 5.77 10.76
CA ASP A 90 4.62 6.32 12.09
C ASP A 90 5.69 7.32 12.54
N MET A 91 6.41 7.91 11.58
CA MET A 91 7.42 8.94 11.81
C MET A 91 6.78 10.16 12.48
N ASP A 92 7.45 10.74 13.46
CA ASP A 92 6.95 11.87 14.24
C ASP A 92 7.85 13.12 14.15
N LYS A 93 7.49 14.17 14.89
CA LYS A 93 8.23 15.44 14.89
C LYS A 93 9.64 15.30 15.48
N THR A 94 9.86 14.35 16.40
CA THR A 94 11.18 14.11 17.01
C THR A 94 12.14 13.42 16.03
N ASP A 95 11.63 12.60 15.11
CA ASP A 95 12.45 12.03 14.02
C ASP A 95 12.94 13.11 13.05
N ILE A 96 12.15 14.16 12.84
CA ILE A 96 12.48 15.28 11.95
C ILE A 96 13.36 16.33 12.63
N ILE A 97 13.08 16.66 13.89
CA ILE A 97 13.72 17.79 14.57
C ILE A 97 14.84 17.31 15.49
N GLY A 98 14.63 16.20 16.18
CA GLY A 98 15.50 15.73 17.25
C GLY A 98 14.72 15.47 18.53
N ALA A 99 15.36 14.79 19.47
CA ALA A 99 14.78 14.41 20.75
C ALA A 99 15.49 15.11 21.90
N ILE A 100 14.74 15.41 22.96
CA ILE A 100 15.31 15.81 24.24
C ILE A 100 15.50 14.54 25.06
N LEU A 101 16.74 14.14 25.29
CA LEU A 101 17.08 12.94 26.06
C LEU A 101 17.62 13.34 27.44
N PRO A 102 17.27 12.58 28.49
CA PRO A 102 17.87 12.77 29.81
C PRO A 102 19.35 12.40 29.76
N VAL A 103 20.19 13.24 30.38
CA VAL A 103 21.63 13.03 30.51
C VAL A 103 22.01 12.98 31.99
N ILE A 104 23.07 12.24 32.29
CA ILE A 104 23.64 12.21 33.63
C ILE A 104 24.31 13.56 33.89
N SER A 105 23.97 14.23 34.99
CA SER A 105 24.56 15.52 35.35
C SER A 105 26.06 15.41 35.56
N SER A 106 26.77 16.52 35.33
CA SER A 106 28.24 16.57 35.46
C SER A 106 28.73 16.08 36.83
N GLU A 107 28.03 16.42 37.91
CA GLU A 107 28.33 15.98 39.29
C GLU A 107 28.14 14.47 39.52
N ARG A 108 27.23 13.84 38.77
CA ARG A 108 27.00 12.38 38.83
C ARG A 108 28.00 11.64 37.94
N MET A 109 28.40 12.25 36.83
CA MET A 109 29.40 11.71 35.91
C MET A 109 30.78 11.55 36.59
N GLU A 110 31.11 12.44 37.54
CA GLU A 110 32.34 12.35 38.35
C GLU A 110 32.34 11.21 39.37
N LYS A 111 31.17 10.62 39.68
CA LYS A 111 31.04 9.48 40.61
C LYS A 111 31.16 8.11 39.92
N LEU A 112 31.23 8.09 38.59
CA LEU A 112 31.36 6.88 37.78
C LEU A 112 32.82 6.47 37.62
N GLU A 113 33.06 5.22 37.23
CA GLU A 113 34.40 4.77 36.88
C GLU A 113 34.95 5.57 35.68
N SER A 114 36.27 5.81 35.64
CA SER A 114 36.92 6.63 34.59
C SER A 114 36.63 6.13 33.17
N ALA A 115 36.50 4.81 33.00
CA ALA A 115 36.13 4.19 31.73
C ALA A 115 34.68 4.49 31.33
N GLU A 116 33.76 4.52 32.28
CA GLU A 116 32.33 4.79 32.05
C GLU A 116 32.10 6.28 31.79
N GLN A 117 32.81 7.14 32.52
CA GLN A 117 32.83 8.58 32.30
C GLN A 117 33.36 8.91 30.90
N ALA A 118 34.45 8.28 30.46
CA ALA A 118 35.00 8.47 29.12
C ALA A 118 34.02 8.04 28.02
N VAL A 119 33.32 6.92 28.21
CA VAL A 119 32.31 6.43 27.26
C VAL A 119 31.09 7.33 27.21
N LEU A 120 30.53 7.72 28.36
CA LEU A 120 29.36 8.61 28.39
C LEU A 120 29.67 9.98 27.81
N LYS A 121 30.86 10.52 28.13
CA LYS A 121 31.33 11.77 27.56
C LYS A 121 31.48 11.67 26.05
N ALA A 122 32.09 10.59 25.55
CA ALA A 122 32.21 10.35 24.11
C ALA A 122 30.85 10.12 23.44
N LEU A 123 29.89 9.44 24.08
CA LEU A 123 28.54 9.25 23.56
C LEU A 123 27.76 10.58 23.50
N TYR A 124 27.91 11.43 24.51
CA TYR A 124 27.28 12.75 24.56
C TYR A 124 27.96 13.76 23.61
N GLU A 125 29.26 13.64 23.39
CA GLU A 125 30.02 14.44 22.44
C GLU A 125 29.95 13.89 21.00
N SER A 126 29.51 12.63 20.83
CA SER A 126 29.34 12.06 19.50
C SER A 126 28.19 12.73 18.77
N ASP A 127 28.53 13.44 17.69
CA ASP A 127 27.58 13.98 16.75
C ASP A 127 26.99 12.84 15.91
N GLY A 128 26.12 12.00 16.49
CA GLY A 128 25.22 10.97 15.93
C GLY A 128 25.56 10.20 14.65
N PHE A 129 26.80 10.21 14.17
CA PHE A 129 27.25 9.60 12.92
C PHE A 129 27.96 8.27 13.14
N GLN A 130 28.49 8.05 14.33
CA GLN A 130 29.07 6.77 14.73
C GLN A 130 28.02 5.96 15.47
N SER A 131 27.95 4.66 15.20
CA SER A 131 27.12 3.78 16.02
C SER A 131 27.55 3.94 17.47
N THR A 132 26.60 4.02 18.40
CA THR A 132 26.92 4.07 19.84
C THR A 132 27.83 2.91 20.25
N THR A 133 27.71 1.77 19.56
CA THR A 133 28.60 0.62 19.71
C THR A 133 30.02 0.90 19.22
N GLU A 134 30.19 1.59 18.10
CA GLU A 134 31.52 1.99 17.58
C GLU A 134 32.20 3.01 18.48
N VAL A 135 31.44 3.98 19.02
CA VAL A 135 31.96 4.95 20.00
C VAL A 135 32.50 4.22 21.22
N VAL A 136 31.72 3.28 21.77
CA VAL A 136 32.11 2.46 22.92
C VAL A 136 33.33 1.58 22.60
N MET A 137 33.37 0.96 21.41
CA MET A 137 34.52 0.16 20.96
C MET A 137 35.80 1.00 20.87
N ASN A 138 35.72 2.19 20.26
CA ASN A 138 36.88 3.05 20.05
C ASN A 138 37.43 3.63 21.35
N VAL A 139 36.54 4.00 22.28
CA VAL A 139 36.92 4.59 23.57
C VAL A 139 37.54 3.55 24.50
N LEU A 140 36.99 2.32 24.52
CA LEU A 140 37.45 1.27 25.43
C LEU A 140 38.44 0.27 24.81
N GLY A 141 38.64 0.31 23.49
CA GLY A 141 39.49 -0.65 22.77
C GLY A 141 38.96 -2.09 22.82
N ILE A 142 37.62 -2.27 22.85
CA ILE A 142 36.96 -3.56 23.04
C ILE A 142 36.28 -4.08 21.77
N THR A 143 35.92 -5.37 21.76
CA THR A 143 35.21 -5.98 20.63
C THR A 143 33.76 -5.51 20.55
N GLN A 144 33.12 -5.67 19.38
CA GLN A 144 31.74 -5.26 19.15
C GLN A 144 30.73 -5.92 20.10
N GLU A 145 30.91 -7.20 20.40
CA GLU A 145 30.06 -7.94 21.36
C GLU A 145 30.22 -7.41 22.79
N GLN A 146 31.46 -7.09 23.18
CA GLN A 146 31.76 -6.50 24.50
C GLN A 146 31.20 -5.07 24.61
N ALA A 147 31.25 -4.29 23.53
CA ALA A 147 30.70 -2.94 23.46
C ALA A 147 29.16 -2.94 23.59
N ALA A 148 28.48 -3.89 22.93
CA ALA A 148 27.03 -4.05 23.07
C ALA A 148 26.63 -4.40 24.52
N LEU A 149 27.39 -5.29 25.18
CA LEU A 149 27.16 -5.65 26.57
C LEU A 149 27.41 -4.47 27.52
N LYS A 150 28.50 -3.72 27.32
CA LYS A 150 28.83 -2.55 28.14
C LYS A 150 27.82 -1.41 27.94
N MET A 151 27.31 -1.23 26.72
CA MET A 151 26.23 -0.28 26.44
C MET A 151 24.94 -0.63 27.20
N LYS A 152 24.58 -1.92 27.24
CA LYS A 152 23.44 -2.39 28.04
C LYS A 152 23.63 -2.08 29.53
N GLN A 153 24.82 -2.33 30.08
CA GLN A 153 25.14 -2.01 31.48
C GLN A 153 25.05 -0.51 31.77
N LEU A 154 25.54 0.34 30.86
CA LEU A 154 25.44 1.79 30.96
C LEU A 154 23.99 2.28 30.93
N LEU A 155 23.14 1.71 30.07
CA LEU A 155 21.71 2.02 30.03
C LEU A 155 20.99 1.63 31.33
N GLU A 156 21.27 0.43 31.86
CA GLU A 156 20.73 -0.01 33.16
C GLU A 156 21.22 0.90 34.31
N LEU A 157 22.43 1.44 34.21
CA LEU A 157 23.01 2.35 35.21
C LEU A 157 22.38 3.75 35.14
N ILE A 158 22.03 4.24 33.95
CA ILE A 158 21.22 5.45 33.75
C ILE A 158 19.82 5.25 34.35
N GLU A 159 19.19 4.08 34.12
CA GLU A 159 17.86 3.75 34.65
C GLU A 159 17.82 3.62 36.17
N ARG A 160 18.81 2.96 36.78
CA ARG A 160 18.85 2.72 38.25
C ARG A 160 19.15 3.98 39.06
N ASN A 161 19.87 4.95 38.49
CA ASN A 161 20.29 6.17 39.19
C ASN A 161 19.34 7.36 38.99
N ALA A 162 18.18 7.17 38.37
CA ALA A 162 17.15 8.19 38.18
C ALA A 162 16.33 8.51 39.46
N GLY A 163 16.94 8.42 40.65
CA GLY A 163 16.31 8.73 41.94
C GLY A 163 16.43 10.21 42.35
N ASP A 164 15.29 10.77 42.80
CA ASP A 164 14.96 11.99 43.58
C ASP A 164 15.64 13.36 43.32
N GLU A 165 16.57 13.52 42.37
CA GLU A 165 17.08 14.84 41.95
C GLU A 165 16.68 15.23 40.52
N ALA A 166 16.81 16.51 40.19
CA ALA A 166 16.45 17.08 38.90
C ALA A 166 17.24 16.42 37.75
N VAL A 167 16.51 15.81 36.82
CA VAL A 167 17.04 15.21 35.60
C VAL A 167 17.54 16.33 34.66
N GLU A 168 18.80 16.29 34.26
CA GLU A 168 19.35 17.18 33.24
C GLU A 168 18.99 16.65 31.84
N TYR A 169 18.64 17.54 30.91
CA TYR A 169 18.15 17.18 29.59
C TYR A 169 19.02 17.81 28.50
N ARG A 170 19.36 17.02 27.48
CA ARG A 170 20.09 17.50 26.29
C ARG A 170 19.28 17.26 25.02
N PHE A 171 19.26 18.26 24.16
CA PHE A 171 18.67 18.14 22.84
C PHE A 171 19.65 17.48 21.86
N TYR A 172 19.22 16.40 21.22
CA TYR A 172 19.94 15.69 20.18
C TYR A 172 19.30 15.99 18.83
N PRO A 173 19.95 16.78 17.95
CA PRO A 173 19.39 17.13 16.65
C PRO A 173 19.30 15.91 15.74
N SER A 174 18.25 15.84 14.93
CA SER A 174 18.10 14.82 13.90
C SER A 174 19.15 14.96 12.79
N GLU A 175 19.25 13.94 11.94
CA GLU A 175 20.06 13.99 10.71
C GLU A 175 19.61 15.12 9.76
N ILE A 176 18.31 15.44 9.73
CA ILE A 176 17.78 16.53 8.91
C ILE A 176 18.31 17.86 9.42
N VAL A 177 18.20 18.11 10.74
CA VAL A 177 18.67 19.36 11.36
C VAL A 177 20.18 19.50 11.21
N ARG A 178 20.93 18.39 11.35
CA ARG A 178 22.38 18.41 11.17
C ARG A 178 22.78 18.74 9.73
N ALA A 179 22.17 18.08 8.75
CA ALA A 179 22.41 18.37 7.33
C ALA A 179 22.05 19.81 6.97
N PHE A 180 20.93 20.29 7.50
CA PHE A 180 20.42 21.64 7.30
C PHE A 180 21.34 22.71 7.87
N LYS A 181 21.90 22.49 9.07
CA LYS A 181 22.82 23.40 9.76
C LYS A 181 24.21 23.42 9.13
N ASN A 182 24.70 22.27 8.69
CA ASN A 182 26.07 22.12 8.20
C ASN A 182 26.18 22.14 6.67
N GLY A 183 25.07 22.25 5.92
CA GLY A 183 25.13 22.36 4.46
C GLY A 183 25.54 21.07 3.77
N TYR A 184 24.86 19.98 4.10
CA TYR A 184 25.08 18.67 3.48
C TYR A 184 24.11 18.44 2.33
N LEU A 185 24.38 17.39 1.55
CA LEU A 185 23.38 16.79 0.67
C LEU A 185 22.58 15.76 1.48
N LEU A 186 21.32 16.06 1.74
CA LEU A 186 20.39 15.18 2.46
C LEU A 186 19.47 14.47 1.47
N GLU A 187 19.51 13.14 1.46
CA GLU A 187 18.51 12.32 0.76
C GLU A 187 17.32 12.00 1.69
N ILE A 188 16.12 12.45 1.31
CA ILE A 188 14.86 12.13 2.01
C ILE A 188 14.16 11.01 1.22
N GLN A 189 14.20 9.78 1.75
CA GLN A 189 13.69 8.60 1.07
C GLN A 189 12.25 8.29 1.48
N GLU A 190 11.38 8.16 0.48
CA GLU A 190 9.97 7.76 0.60
C GLU A 190 9.13 8.62 1.58
N PRO A 191 9.18 9.97 1.51
CA PRO A 191 8.37 10.81 2.41
C PRO A 191 6.85 10.61 2.22
N THR A 192 6.44 10.04 1.09
CA THR A 192 5.06 9.65 0.78
C THR A 192 4.50 8.54 1.69
N VAL A 193 5.36 7.86 2.46
CA VAL A 193 4.96 6.84 3.44
C VAL A 193 4.49 7.49 4.75
N ILE A 194 4.91 8.72 5.06
CA ILE A 194 4.59 9.41 6.31
C ILE A 194 3.07 9.64 6.41
N ARG A 195 2.48 9.15 7.50
CA ARG A 195 1.02 9.27 7.74
C ARG A 195 0.63 10.60 8.36
N ASP A 196 1.48 11.20 9.19
CA ASP A 196 1.19 12.46 9.87
C ASP A 196 1.53 13.66 8.99
N ALA A 197 0.49 14.41 8.60
CA ALA A 197 0.66 15.62 7.79
C ALA A 197 1.44 16.72 8.52
N ALA A 198 1.40 16.77 9.86
CA ALA A 198 2.15 17.75 10.65
C ALA A 198 3.67 17.54 10.56
N VAL A 199 4.10 16.29 10.34
CA VAL A 199 5.51 15.92 10.15
C VAL A 199 6.00 16.39 8.78
N LEU A 200 5.16 16.25 7.74
CA LEU A 200 5.44 16.81 6.42
C LEU A 200 5.51 18.34 6.44
N MET A 201 4.70 19.01 7.29
CA MET A 201 4.80 20.47 7.47
C MET A 201 6.14 20.90 8.07
N ALA A 202 6.72 20.12 8.99
CA ALA A 202 8.05 20.42 9.54
C ALA A 202 9.15 20.33 8.47
N LEU A 203 8.98 19.44 7.48
CA LEU A 203 9.88 19.35 6.32
C LEU A 203 9.76 20.55 5.37
N ASN A 204 8.58 21.18 5.24
CA ASN A 204 8.39 22.32 4.34
C ASN A 204 9.39 23.45 4.65
N SER A 205 9.55 23.79 5.94
CA SER A 205 10.51 24.82 6.38
C SER A 205 11.96 24.44 6.08
N ALA A 206 12.29 23.14 6.06
CA ALA A 206 13.62 22.68 5.69
C ALA A 206 13.88 22.77 4.18
N LEU A 207 12.84 22.76 3.34
CA LEU A 207 12.97 22.78 1.87
C LEU A 207 12.99 24.19 1.27
N GLU A 208 12.59 25.22 2.02
CA GLU A 208 12.68 26.63 1.61
C GLU A 208 14.14 27.11 1.52
N LEU A 209 14.46 27.98 0.55
CA LEU A 209 15.81 28.47 0.31
C LEU A 209 16.31 29.39 1.45
N ASP A 210 15.40 30.11 2.08
CA ASP A 210 15.58 30.98 3.25
C ASP A 210 14.96 30.37 4.53
N GLY A 211 14.71 29.06 4.49
CA GLY A 211 14.05 28.34 5.57
C GLY A 211 14.77 28.43 6.92
N SER A 212 13.98 28.34 7.99
CA SER A 212 14.48 28.23 9.37
C SER A 212 13.72 27.14 10.12
N ILE A 213 14.42 26.39 10.97
CA ILE A 213 13.84 25.35 11.82
C ILE A 213 13.89 25.82 13.27
N ASN A 214 12.72 25.89 13.90
CA ASN A 214 12.59 26.21 15.33
C ASN A 214 12.83 24.94 16.17
N LEU A 215 13.99 24.86 16.81
CA LEU A 215 14.30 23.85 17.82
C LEU A 215 13.86 24.35 19.21
N PRO A 216 13.68 23.44 20.19
CA PRO A 216 13.41 23.84 21.57
C PRO A 216 14.50 24.74 22.18
N THR A 217 15.74 24.63 21.68
CA THR A 217 16.91 25.33 22.21
C THR A 217 17.30 26.57 21.40
N GLU A 218 17.10 26.55 20.08
CA GLU A 218 17.55 27.62 19.18
C GLU A 218 16.74 27.63 17.87
N THR A 219 16.82 28.72 17.12
CA THR A 219 16.33 28.78 15.73
C THR A 219 17.51 28.57 14.78
N VAL A 220 17.47 27.47 14.02
CA VAL A 220 18.53 27.13 13.06
C VAL A 220 18.15 27.66 11.69
N HIS A 221 19.08 28.33 11.02
CA HIS A 221 18.91 28.84 9.67
C HIS A 221 19.55 27.89 8.65
N ARG A 222 18.98 27.83 7.45
CA ARG A 222 19.49 26.99 6.36
C ARG A 222 20.92 27.38 6.00
N HIS A 223 21.83 26.40 5.97
CA HIS A 223 23.17 26.62 5.43
C HIS A 223 23.11 26.87 3.92
N PRO A 224 23.87 27.83 3.35
CA PRO A 224 23.85 28.13 1.92
C PRO A 224 24.12 26.91 1.04
N ASP A 225 24.98 25.99 1.47
CA ASP A 225 25.34 24.78 0.72
C ASP A 225 24.36 23.60 0.88
N PHE A 226 23.30 23.72 1.68
CA PHE A 226 22.37 22.61 1.92
C PHE A 226 21.57 22.26 0.66
N ILE A 227 21.61 20.98 0.26
CA ILE A 227 20.82 20.42 -0.85
C ILE A 227 19.95 19.29 -0.32
N ALA A 228 18.64 19.35 -0.61
CA ALA A 228 17.70 18.28 -0.32
C ALA A 228 17.39 17.49 -1.60
N VAL A 229 17.52 16.16 -1.54
CA VAL A 229 17.14 15.25 -2.63
C VAL A 229 16.02 14.34 -2.11
N ILE A 230 14.80 14.55 -2.60
CA ILE A 230 13.65 13.73 -2.29
C ILE A 230 13.60 12.56 -3.27
N THR A 231 13.56 11.32 -2.78
CA THR A 231 13.39 10.14 -3.63
C THR A 231 12.08 9.45 -3.30
N THR A 232 11.23 9.22 -4.30
CA THR A 232 9.95 8.52 -4.08
C THR A 232 9.67 7.48 -5.17
N ASN A 233 9.06 6.37 -4.78
CA ASN A 233 8.58 5.36 -5.71
C ASN A 233 7.23 5.74 -6.32
N ARG A 234 7.01 5.36 -7.58
CA ARG A 234 5.70 5.45 -8.21
C ARG A 234 4.81 4.28 -7.80
N SER A 235 3.53 4.58 -7.59
CA SER A 235 2.45 3.58 -7.49
C SER A 235 2.72 2.46 -6.49
N TYR A 236 3.42 2.76 -5.40
CA TYR A 236 3.71 1.80 -4.34
C TYR A 236 2.48 1.62 -3.44
N ALA A 237 2.16 0.39 -3.05
CA ALA A 237 1.04 0.15 -2.16
C ALA A 237 1.33 0.77 -0.77
N GLY A 238 0.42 1.60 -0.27
CA GLY A 238 0.58 2.29 1.02
C GLY A 238 1.31 3.65 0.98
N THR A 239 1.71 4.14 -0.21
CA THR A 239 2.22 5.52 -0.36
C THR A 239 1.10 6.48 -0.75
N ARG A 240 1.10 7.66 -0.12
CA ARG A 240 0.22 8.77 -0.50
C ARG A 240 0.87 9.59 -1.63
N PRO A 241 0.09 10.32 -2.45
CA PRO A 241 0.69 11.31 -3.34
C PRO A 241 1.53 12.30 -2.54
N LEU A 242 2.67 12.72 -3.10
CA LEU A 242 3.51 13.75 -2.47
C LEU A 242 2.66 15.03 -2.29
N ASN A 243 2.65 15.57 -1.07
CA ASN A 243 1.90 16.76 -0.72
C ASN A 243 2.23 17.92 -1.67
N GLU A 244 1.21 18.62 -2.16
CA GLU A 244 1.34 19.79 -3.07
C GLU A 244 2.30 20.84 -2.52
N ALA A 245 2.26 21.09 -1.20
CA ALA A 245 3.16 22.05 -0.56
C ALA A 245 4.65 21.65 -0.66
N LEU A 246 4.95 20.35 -0.59
CA LEU A 246 6.32 19.85 -0.79
C LEU A 246 6.70 19.92 -2.26
N ARG A 247 5.76 19.60 -3.16
CA ARG A 247 5.96 19.62 -4.61
C ARG A 247 6.27 21.03 -5.13
N ASP A 248 5.60 22.07 -4.62
CA ASP A 248 5.85 23.47 -4.99
C ASP A 248 7.25 23.97 -4.58
N ARG A 249 7.87 23.35 -3.56
CA ARG A 249 9.21 23.72 -3.07
C ARG A 249 10.35 22.99 -3.81
N VAL A 250 10.02 22.15 -4.78
CA VAL A 250 10.98 21.44 -5.62
C VAL A 250 11.36 22.33 -6.81
N GLN A 251 12.65 22.68 -6.92
CA GLN A 251 13.13 23.45 -8.08
C GLN A 251 13.48 22.56 -9.28
N HIS A 252 13.79 21.28 -9.07
CA HIS A 252 14.08 20.33 -10.14
C HIS A 252 13.39 18.98 -9.91
N SER A 253 12.69 18.48 -10.92
CA SER A 253 12.08 17.14 -10.88
C SER A 253 12.63 16.26 -11.99
N GLU A 254 13.04 15.04 -11.64
CA GLU A 254 13.60 14.06 -12.57
C GLU A 254 12.78 12.76 -12.53
N LYS A 255 12.36 12.31 -13.71
CA LYS A 255 11.67 11.03 -13.90
C LYS A 255 12.70 9.94 -14.18
N MET A 256 12.79 8.96 -13.27
CA MET A 256 13.78 7.89 -13.29
C MET A 256 13.14 6.56 -13.71
N ASP A 257 13.02 6.35 -15.02
CA ASP A 257 12.53 5.10 -15.60
C ASP A 257 13.68 4.12 -15.89
N LEU A 258 13.36 2.95 -16.48
CA LEU A 258 14.37 2.05 -17.03
C LEU A 258 15.21 2.79 -18.08
N PRO A 259 16.56 2.70 -18.03
CA PRO A 259 17.42 3.32 -19.02
C PRO A 259 17.31 2.58 -20.37
N THR A 260 17.90 3.15 -21.43
CA THR A 260 17.94 2.48 -22.74
C THR A 260 18.68 1.15 -22.64
N LYS A 261 18.36 0.23 -23.57
CA LYS A 261 18.91 -1.12 -23.59
C LYS A 261 20.44 -1.13 -23.58
N GLU A 262 21.07 -0.24 -24.35
CA GLU A 262 22.53 -0.12 -24.44
C GLU A 262 23.13 0.25 -23.07
N VAL A 263 22.49 1.18 -22.36
CA VAL A 263 22.92 1.60 -21.01
C VAL A 263 22.67 0.48 -19.99
N MET A 264 21.61 -0.33 -20.15
CA MET A 264 21.39 -1.51 -19.30
C MET A 264 22.57 -2.48 -19.44
N ILE A 265 22.91 -2.86 -20.67
CA ILE A 265 23.98 -3.81 -20.99
C ILE A 265 25.33 -3.30 -20.47
N GLU A 266 25.69 -2.04 -20.76
CA GLU A 266 26.95 -1.45 -20.30
C GLU A 266 27.08 -1.50 -18.77
N ARG A 267 26.00 -1.16 -18.05
CA ARG A 267 25.98 -1.17 -16.59
C ARG A 267 26.01 -2.57 -16.01
N ALA A 268 25.35 -3.53 -16.63
CA ALA A 268 25.40 -4.92 -16.20
C ALA A 268 26.80 -5.49 -16.38
N ALA A 269 27.41 -5.33 -17.55
CA ALA A 269 28.77 -5.77 -17.82
C ALA A 269 29.79 -5.17 -16.84
N ALA A 270 29.68 -3.86 -16.56
CA ALA A 270 30.56 -3.19 -15.59
C ALA A 270 30.37 -3.66 -14.14
N LYS A 271 29.17 -4.14 -13.78
CA LYS A 271 28.83 -4.50 -12.41
C LYS A 271 29.01 -5.99 -12.10
N THR A 272 28.67 -6.87 -13.05
CA THR A 272 28.78 -8.33 -12.90
C THR A 272 30.08 -8.86 -13.48
N GLY A 273 30.80 -8.08 -14.30
CA GLY A 273 31.99 -8.54 -15.03
C GLY A 273 31.67 -9.48 -16.20
N TYR A 274 30.39 -9.71 -16.49
CA TYR A 274 29.94 -10.61 -17.53
C TYR A 274 30.08 -9.96 -18.92
N LYS A 275 30.75 -10.66 -19.85
CA LYS A 275 31.17 -10.11 -21.15
C LYS A 275 30.34 -10.59 -22.34
N ASP A 276 29.39 -11.52 -22.15
CA ASP A 276 28.56 -11.99 -23.25
C ASP A 276 27.46 -10.95 -23.55
N GLU A 277 27.74 -10.08 -24.53
CA GLU A 277 26.81 -9.04 -24.96
C GLU A 277 25.51 -9.62 -25.53
N LYS A 278 25.55 -10.75 -26.24
CA LYS A 278 24.33 -11.36 -26.81
C LYS A 278 23.40 -11.83 -25.71
N MET A 279 23.94 -12.46 -24.67
CA MET A 279 23.14 -12.88 -23.53
C MET A 279 22.57 -11.67 -22.81
N LEU A 280 23.41 -10.68 -22.46
CA LEU A 280 22.96 -9.45 -21.79
C LEU A 280 21.88 -8.70 -22.56
N ASP A 281 21.94 -8.72 -23.88
CA ASP A 281 20.98 -8.13 -24.81
C ASP A 281 19.60 -8.81 -24.69
N VAL A 282 19.53 -10.14 -24.76
CA VAL A 282 18.28 -10.89 -24.59
C VAL A 282 17.71 -10.73 -23.18
N LEU A 283 18.56 -10.75 -22.15
CA LEU A 283 18.14 -10.52 -20.77
C LEU A 283 17.52 -9.12 -20.61
N ALA A 284 18.07 -8.10 -21.28
CA ALA A 284 17.55 -6.74 -21.24
C ALA A 284 16.19 -6.62 -21.93
N ASP A 285 16.02 -7.23 -23.10
CA ASP A 285 14.73 -7.27 -23.81
C ASP A 285 13.63 -7.89 -22.97
N ILE A 286 13.94 -8.99 -22.28
CA ILE A 286 12.98 -9.67 -21.40
C ILE A 286 12.58 -8.75 -20.23
N ILE A 287 13.53 -8.05 -19.61
CA ILE A 287 13.22 -7.10 -18.51
C ILE A 287 12.34 -5.96 -19.01
N ILE A 288 12.68 -5.34 -20.14
CA ILE A 288 11.92 -4.24 -20.74
C ILE A 288 10.50 -4.73 -21.07
N ARG A 289 10.36 -5.91 -21.66
CA ARG A 289 9.07 -6.48 -22.02
C ARG A 289 8.23 -6.80 -20.79
N LEU A 290 8.82 -7.41 -19.76
CA LEU A 290 8.13 -7.69 -18.51
C LEU A 290 7.65 -6.41 -17.82
N ASP A 291 8.46 -5.35 -17.81
CA ASP A 291 8.07 -4.06 -17.23
C ASP A 291 6.88 -3.44 -17.97
N GLN A 292 6.94 -3.42 -19.31
CA GLN A 292 5.85 -2.90 -20.14
C GLN A 292 4.56 -3.70 -19.96
N THR A 293 4.64 -5.04 -19.95
CA THR A 293 3.48 -5.91 -19.74
C THR A 293 2.91 -5.75 -18.34
N ALA A 294 3.75 -5.67 -17.30
CA ALA A 294 3.29 -5.45 -15.94
C ALA A 294 2.49 -4.15 -15.82
N ARG A 295 3.01 -3.05 -16.39
CA ARG A 295 2.29 -1.75 -16.42
C ARG A 295 1.00 -1.79 -17.20
N ALA A 296 1.01 -2.38 -18.41
CA ALA A 296 -0.17 -2.44 -19.27
C ALA A 296 -1.32 -3.22 -18.65
N ASN A 297 -1.01 -4.21 -17.80
CA ASN A 297 -1.99 -5.06 -17.12
C ASN A 297 -2.22 -4.66 -15.65
N ALA A 298 -1.69 -3.51 -15.21
CA ALA A 298 -1.79 -3.01 -13.84
C ALA A 298 -1.31 -4.00 -12.75
N ILE A 299 -0.32 -4.83 -13.08
CA ILE A 299 0.37 -5.70 -12.14
C ILE A 299 1.22 -4.82 -11.21
N LYS A 300 1.13 -5.03 -9.89
CA LYS A 300 1.73 -4.13 -8.89
C LYS A 300 3.26 -4.13 -8.86
N GLY A 301 3.91 -5.25 -9.21
CA GLY A 301 5.36 -5.34 -9.19
C GLY A 301 6.02 -4.79 -10.45
N VAL A 302 7.33 -4.56 -10.37
CA VAL A 302 8.13 -3.90 -11.42
C VAL A 302 9.33 -4.74 -11.81
N ALA A 303 9.59 -4.84 -13.11
CA ALA A 303 10.80 -5.46 -13.65
C ALA A 303 11.92 -4.40 -13.78
N GLY A 304 12.65 -4.14 -12.69
CA GLY A 304 13.67 -3.08 -12.67
C GLY A 304 15.12 -3.53 -12.94
N MET A 305 16.02 -2.55 -13.09
CA MET A 305 17.48 -2.75 -13.19
C MET A 305 18.08 -3.64 -12.10
N ARG A 306 17.52 -3.60 -10.88
CA ARG A 306 17.98 -4.45 -9.78
C ARG A 306 17.78 -5.93 -10.12
N SER A 307 16.60 -6.31 -10.62
CA SER A 307 16.31 -7.70 -11.00
C SER A 307 17.16 -8.11 -12.21
N TYR A 308 17.37 -7.20 -13.17
CA TYR A 308 18.30 -7.41 -14.29
C TYR A 308 19.73 -7.74 -13.81
N PHE A 309 20.30 -6.94 -12.88
CA PHE A 309 21.65 -7.20 -12.37
C PHE A 309 21.77 -8.55 -11.66
N TYR A 310 20.82 -8.91 -10.79
CA TYR A 310 20.86 -10.19 -10.09
C TYR A 310 20.62 -11.38 -11.01
N TRP A 311 19.90 -11.18 -12.11
CA TRP A 311 19.68 -12.22 -13.10
C TRP A 311 20.92 -12.42 -13.98
N ALA A 312 21.50 -11.32 -14.48
CA ALA A 312 22.76 -11.36 -15.24
C ALA A 312 23.92 -11.94 -14.40
N ASP A 313 24.00 -11.61 -13.12
CA ASP A 313 24.99 -12.18 -12.19
C ASP A 313 24.80 -13.69 -11.98
N ALA A 314 23.54 -14.15 -11.84
CA ALA A 314 23.24 -15.58 -11.72
C ALA A 314 23.62 -16.36 -12.98
N VAL A 315 23.33 -15.81 -14.16
CA VAL A 315 23.71 -16.41 -15.46
C VAL A 315 25.24 -16.40 -15.63
N ALA A 316 25.92 -15.33 -15.22
CA ALA A 316 27.38 -15.28 -15.21
C ALA A 316 28.00 -16.35 -14.30
N GLY A 317 27.34 -16.66 -13.18
CA GLY A 317 27.69 -17.75 -12.27
C GLY A 317 27.36 -19.16 -12.80
N GLY A 318 26.77 -19.28 -13.99
CA GLY A 318 26.45 -20.55 -14.64
C GLY A 318 25.07 -21.13 -14.31
N ALA A 319 24.19 -20.36 -13.65
CA ALA A 319 22.80 -20.78 -13.46
C ALA A 319 22.04 -20.76 -14.79
N SER A 320 21.04 -21.63 -14.94
CA SER A 320 20.21 -21.60 -16.15
C SER A 320 19.47 -20.26 -16.26
N ALA A 321 19.52 -19.65 -17.44
CA ALA A 321 18.90 -18.35 -17.67
C ALA A 321 17.38 -18.44 -17.52
N LYS A 322 16.78 -19.51 -18.03
CA LYS A 322 15.33 -19.77 -17.95
C LYS A 322 14.87 -20.05 -16.51
N GLU A 323 15.56 -20.89 -15.75
CA GLU A 323 15.15 -21.19 -14.38
C GLU A 323 15.33 -19.98 -13.45
N SER A 324 16.47 -19.29 -13.60
CA SER A 324 16.77 -18.11 -12.79
C SER A 324 15.85 -16.92 -13.09
N LEU A 325 15.25 -16.83 -14.28
CA LEU A 325 14.24 -15.82 -14.63
C LEU A 325 13.10 -15.79 -13.61
N TYR A 326 12.62 -16.96 -13.19
CA TYR A 326 11.49 -17.05 -12.26
C TYR A 326 11.83 -16.46 -10.89
N HIS A 327 12.92 -16.93 -10.29
CA HIS A 327 13.30 -16.54 -8.92
C HIS A 327 13.98 -15.16 -8.84
N LYS A 328 14.62 -14.69 -9.93
CA LYS A 328 15.32 -13.39 -9.97
C LYS A 328 14.46 -12.26 -10.51
N VAL A 329 13.42 -12.56 -11.29
CA VAL A 329 12.58 -11.56 -11.96
C VAL A 329 11.09 -11.79 -11.72
N ILE A 330 10.49 -12.87 -12.24
CA ILE A 330 9.02 -13.04 -12.29
C ILE A 330 8.39 -13.02 -10.90
N TYR A 331 8.88 -13.83 -9.94
CA TYR A 331 8.30 -13.90 -8.59
C TYR A 331 8.52 -12.65 -7.75
N LYS A 332 9.38 -11.73 -8.20
CA LYS A 332 9.52 -10.41 -7.60
C LYS A 332 8.55 -9.38 -8.19
N ILE A 333 8.01 -9.65 -9.39
CA ILE A 333 6.93 -8.86 -9.98
C ILE A 333 5.61 -9.32 -9.37
N THR A 334 5.34 -10.62 -9.38
CA THR A 334 4.09 -11.18 -8.85
C THR A 334 4.21 -12.67 -8.54
N THR A 335 3.43 -13.12 -7.57
CA THR A 335 3.23 -14.55 -7.24
C THR A 335 1.84 -15.03 -7.62
N ASP A 336 1.01 -14.18 -8.23
CA ASP A 336 -0.32 -14.55 -8.71
C ASP A 336 -0.22 -15.37 -10.00
N SER A 337 -0.90 -16.52 -10.04
CA SER A 337 -0.77 -17.46 -11.16
C SER A 337 -1.34 -16.93 -12.48
N GLU A 338 -2.38 -16.10 -12.45
CA GLU A 338 -2.95 -15.51 -13.66
C GLU A 338 -2.09 -14.36 -14.17
N GLU A 339 -1.56 -13.53 -13.27
CA GLU A 339 -0.61 -12.49 -13.65
C GLU A 339 0.69 -13.08 -14.22
N ILE A 340 1.19 -14.18 -13.65
CA ILE A 340 2.35 -14.90 -14.21
C ILE A 340 2.06 -15.40 -15.63
N LYS A 341 0.89 -15.99 -15.89
CA LYS A 341 0.52 -16.44 -17.25
C LYS A 341 0.55 -15.30 -18.24
N ILE A 342 0.02 -14.12 -17.88
CA ILE A 342 0.05 -12.93 -18.73
C ILE A 342 1.50 -12.53 -19.07
N LEU A 343 2.40 -12.54 -18.08
CA LEU A 343 3.81 -12.23 -18.28
C LEU A 343 4.48 -13.27 -19.20
N GLU A 344 4.21 -14.56 -19.00
CA GLU A 344 4.75 -15.65 -19.83
C GLU A 344 4.25 -15.58 -21.28
N GLU A 345 2.95 -15.36 -21.49
CA GLU A 345 2.36 -15.19 -22.82
C GLU A 345 2.97 -14.00 -23.55
N ALA A 346 3.21 -12.90 -22.84
CA ALA A 346 3.85 -11.72 -23.44
C ALA A 346 5.29 -11.97 -23.90
N LEU A 347 6.03 -12.86 -23.21
CA LEU A 347 7.37 -13.29 -23.63
C LEU A 347 7.32 -14.30 -24.78
N LYS A 348 6.37 -15.24 -24.75
CA LYS A 348 6.17 -16.24 -25.83
C LYS A 348 5.78 -15.58 -27.14
N ASN A 349 4.86 -14.61 -27.11
CA ASN A 349 4.35 -13.92 -28.30
C ASN A 349 5.44 -13.13 -29.06
N GLN A 350 6.53 -12.74 -28.39
CA GLN A 350 7.68 -12.09 -29.01
C GLN A 350 8.86 -13.04 -29.27
N GLY A 351 8.72 -14.34 -28.99
CA GLY A 351 9.78 -15.33 -29.17
C GLY A 351 10.95 -15.20 -28.19
N LEU A 352 10.86 -14.33 -27.17
CA LEU A 352 11.98 -14.02 -26.28
C LEU A 352 12.44 -15.22 -25.44
N LEU A 353 11.51 -16.11 -25.05
CA LEU A 353 11.87 -17.36 -24.36
C LEU A 353 12.64 -18.32 -25.28
N ALA A 354 12.29 -18.38 -26.57
CA ALA A 354 13.01 -19.20 -27.53
C ALA A 354 14.41 -18.64 -27.81
N SER A 355 14.53 -17.32 -27.98
CA SER A 355 15.83 -16.64 -28.12
C SER A 355 16.73 -16.82 -26.91
N LEU A 356 16.16 -16.83 -25.69
CA LEU A 356 16.89 -17.12 -24.46
C LEU A 356 17.50 -18.53 -24.47
N GLU A 357 16.69 -19.53 -24.84
CA GLU A 357 17.13 -20.94 -24.91
C GLU A 357 18.18 -21.17 -26.01
N GLU A 358 18.05 -20.51 -27.17
CA GLU A 358 19.01 -20.60 -28.27
C GLU A 358 20.39 -20.05 -27.87
N VAL A 359 20.43 -18.86 -27.27
CA VAL A 359 21.70 -18.25 -26.82
C VAL A 359 22.34 -19.06 -25.70
N GLU A 360 21.55 -19.57 -24.75
CA GLU A 360 22.03 -20.45 -23.68
C GLU A 360 22.64 -21.76 -24.23
N ALA A 361 22.01 -22.36 -25.24
CA ALA A 361 22.52 -23.56 -25.91
C ALA A 361 23.82 -23.29 -26.70
N GLU A 362 23.94 -22.15 -27.38
CA GLU A 362 25.18 -21.73 -28.04
C GLU A 362 26.33 -21.56 -27.04
N MET A 363 26.06 -20.94 -25.89
CA MET A 363 27.05 -20.77 -24.83
C MET A 363 27.53 -22.10 -24.26
N LEU A 364 26.61 -23.02 -23.96
CA LEU A 364 26.94 -24.37 -23.48
C LEU A 364 27.79 -25.15 -24.50
N LYS A 365 27.51 -24.99 -25.80
CA LYS A 365 28.36 -25.57 -26.86
C LYS A 365 29.75 -24.96 -26.89
N LYS A 366 29.88 -23.63 -26.81
CA LYS A 366 31.18 -22.94 -26.76
C LYS A 366 32.00 -23.37 -25.54
N LYS A 367 31.37 -23.51 -24.39
CA LYS A 367 32.03 -23.97 -23.15
C LYS A 367 32.53 -25.40 -23.28
N ARG A 368 31.71 -26.32 -23.82
CA ARG A 368 32.13 -27.70 -24.12
C ARG A 368 33.28 -27.78 -25.13
N ILE A 369 33.27 -26.94 -26.16
CA ILE A 369 34.36 -26.88 -27.14
C ILE A 369 35.64 -26.36 -26.48
N PHE A 370 35.55 -25.32 -25.66
CA PHE A 370 36.70 -24.76 -24.94
C PHE A 370 37.28 -25.77 -23.93
N ASP A 371 36.43 -26.43 -23.12
CA ASP A 371 36.85 -27.49 -22.20
C ASP A 371 37.50 -28.66 -22.97
N SER A 372 37.00 -29.01 -24.17
CA SER A 372 37.60 -30.04 -25.01
C SER A 372 38.95 -29.65 -25.64
N ILE A 373 39.20 -28.35 -25.82
CA ILE A 373 40.47 -27.82 -26.34
C ILE A 373 41.51 -27.73 -25.21
N GLU A 374 41.13 -27.34 -23.99
CA GLU A 374 42.04 -27.36 -22.83
C GLU A 374 42.51 -28.78 -22.48
N ILE A 375 41.65 -29.79 -22.68
CA ILE A 375 41.99 -31.21 -22.47
C ILE A 375 42.95 -31.74 -23.55
N GLN A 376 43.11 -31.07 -24.71
CA GLN A 376 44.01 -31.52 -25.80
C GLN A 376 45.48 -31.08 -25.64
N THR A 377 45.84 -30.29 -24.62
CA THR A 377 47.22 -29.81 -24.42
C THR A 377 48.08 -30.62 -23.45
N TRP A 378 47.57 -31.73 -22.91
CA TRP A 378 48.35 -32.59 -22.00
C TRP A 378 48.18 -34.06 -22.39
N GLY A 379 48.79 -34.43 -23.52
CA GLY A 379 48.99 -35.81 -23.94
C GLY A 379 50.49 -36.14 -23.99
N ASP A 380 50.83 -37.27 -23.37
CA ASP A 380 52.04 -38.07 -23.49
C ASP A 380 53.24 -37.73 -22.58
N ILE A 381 53.31 -38.43 -21.44
CA ILE A 381 54.44 -39.31 -21.07
C ILE A 381 53.84 -40.51 -20.30
N ASP A 382 54.05 -41.71 -20.84
CA ASP A 382 53.62 -42.99 -20.27
C ASP A 382 54.61 -43.56 -19.24
N GLU A 383 54.00 -44.22 -18.24
CA GLU A 383 54.42 -45.37 -17.43
C GLU A 383 55.73 -45.35 -16.61
N THR A 384 55.59 -45.46 -15.29
CA THR A 384 55.98 -46.69 -14.54
C THR A 384 55.48 -46.70 -13.08
N GLY A 385 54.72 -47.74 -12.72
CA GLY A 385 54.75 -48.39 -11.40
C GLY A 385 53.72 -47.96 -10.32
N PHE A 386 52.57 -48.63 -10.24
CA PHE A 386 52.21 -49.62 -9.20
C PHE A 386 50.72 -50.05 -9.30
N GLU A 387 50.49 -51.33 -9.61
CA GLU A 387 49.20 -52.05 -9.52
C GLU A 387 48.89 -52.40 -8.03
N HIS A 388 47.67 -52.58 -7.51
CA HIS A 388 46.63 -53.55 -7.92
C HIS A 388 45.25 -53.33 -7.23
N LYS A 389 44.19 -53.43 -8.04
CA LYS A 389 42.87 -54.13 -7.92
C LYS A 389 41.87 -53.93 -6.74
N ASN A 390 40.75 -53.27 -7.11
CA ASN A 390 39.31 -53.60 -6.98
C ASN A 390 38.79 -54.63 -5.94
N GLN A 391 37.76 -54.24 -5.17
CA GLN A 391 36.34 -54.73 -5.27
C GLN A 391 35.40 -54.11 -4.21
N THR A 392 34.20 -53.69 -4.67
CA THR A 392 32.79 -53.83 -4.11
C THR A 392 32.59 -54.08 -2.60
N GLU A 393 31.57 -53.61 -1.86
CA GLU A 393 30.22 -53.07 -2.11
C GLU A 393 29.64 -52.55 -0.75
N VAL A 394 28.65 -51.64 -0.81
CA VAL A 394 27.52 -51.32 0.10
C VAL A 394 27.66 -51.38 1.64
N ASP A 395 27.25 -50.31 2.33
CA ASP A 395 26.33 -50.45 3.49
C ASP A 395 25.49 -49.19 3.77
N GLY A 396 24.21 -49.29 3.40
CA GLY A 396 23.11 -48.55 4.02
C GLY A 396 22.39 -49.49 4.97
N ILE A 397 22.13 -49.06 6.20
CA ILE A 397 21.48 -49.89 7.22
C ILE A 397 20.05 -49.40 7.45
N ALA A 398 19.11 -50.28 7.10
CA ALA A 398 17.76 -50.34 7.62
C ALA A 398 17.66 -51.54 8.59
N LEU A 399 16.99 -51.38 9.74
CA LEU A 399 16.57 -52.46 10.63
C LEU A 399 15.14 -52.12 11.11
N LYS A 400 14.09 -52.70 10.50
CA LYS A 400 13.41 -53.99 10.76
C LYS A 400 12.44 -54.00 11.95
N LYS A 401 11.19 -54.39 11.63
CA LYS A 401 10.12 -54.81 12.54
C LYS A 401 10.25 -56.29 12.94
N SER A 402 9.76 -56.59 14.13
CA SER A 402 9.00 -57.79 14.56
C SER A 402 8.55 -57.53 16.01
N SER A 403 7.48 -58.03 16.62
CA SER A 403 6.20 -58.70 16.31
C SER A 403 5.59 -58.97 17.71
N ASP A 404 4.27 -58.99 17.84
CA ASP A 404 3.41 -59.62 18.89
C ASP A 404 2.28 -58.64 19.30
N SER A 405 1.04 -58.89 18.86
CA SER A 405 -0.08 -59.51 19.62
C SER A 405 -0.59 -58.57 20.74
N ASP A 406 -1.86 -58.25 20.98
CA ASP A 406 -3.15 -58.83 20.68
C ASP A 406 -4.27 -57.75 20.72
N GLU A 407 -5.40 -58.15 20.18
CA GLU A 407 -6.81 -57.77 20.38
C GLU A 407 -7.26 -56.71 21.43
N SER A 408 -8.38 -56.07 21.07
CA SER A 408 -9.47 -55.58 21.97
C SER A 408 -9.12 -54.36 22.85
N SER A 409 -10.01 -53.51 23.34
CA SER A 409 -11.43 -53.19 23.17
C SER A 409 -11.67 -51.88 23.95
N SER A 410 -12.77 -51.20 23.62
CA SER A 410 -13.48 -50.17 24.37
C SER A 410 -13.29 -50.05 25.90
N SER A 411 -13.11 -48.82 26.40
CA SER A 411 -13.78 -48.21 27.57
C SER A 411 -13.13 -46.83 27.85
N VAL A 412 -13.82 -45.69 27.73
CA VAL A 412 -14.64 -44.99 28.75
C VAL A 412 -14.06 -45.07 30.16
N THR A 413 -13.57 -43.92 30.66
CA THR A 413 -13.93 -43.19 31.92
C THR A 413 -12.90 -42.08 32.13
N ASP A 414 -13.27 -40.80 32.06
CA ASP A 414 -13.61 -39.95 33.21
C ASP A 414 -12.66 -40.13 34.40
N ASP A 415 -11.87 -39.11 34.76
CA ASP A 415 -12.38 -38.08 35.67
C ASP A 415 -11.42 -36.87 35.80
N SER A 416 -12.07 -35.72 36.01
CA SER A 416 -11.70 -34.41 36.59
C SER A 416 -10.33 -34.23 37.29
N THR A 417 -9.70 -33.04 37.40
CA THR A 417 -10.22 -31.66 37.55
C THR A 417 -9.12 -30.62 37.28
N THR A 418 -9.48 -29.55 36.55
CA THR A 418 -9.17 -28.11 36.73
C THR A 418 -7.76 -27.62 37.15
N VAL A 419 -7.15 -26.73 36.36
CA VAL A 419 -7.19 -25.24 36.55
C VAL A 419 -6.54 -24.55 35.34
N GLU A 420 -7.41 -23.86 34.60
CA GLU A 420 -7.30 -22.58 33.87
C GLU A 420 -5.95 -22.05 33.35
N ARG A 421 -5.85 -21.98 32.02
CA ARG A 421 -5.18 -20.89 31.28
C ARG A 421 -6.15 -20.37 30.22
N SER A 422 -6.57 -19.13 30.38
CA SER A 422 -7.44 -18.40 29.48
C SER A 422 -6.65 -17.83 28.29
N ASP A 423 -6.64 -18.55 27.18
CA ASP A 423 -6.40 -17.98 25.86
C ASP A 423 -7.66 -18.20 25.02
N LYS A 424 -8.46 -17.14 24.83
CA LYS A 424 -9.51 -17.10 23.81
C LYS A 424 -9.19 -15.98 22.83
N VAL A 425 -8.60 -16.38 21.71
CA VAL A 425 -8.77 -15.71 20.42
C VAL A 425 -10.14 -16.16 19.90
N GLU A 426 -11.13 -15.28 19.96
CA GLU A 426 -12.48 -15.56 19.45
C GLU A 426 -12.52 -15.24 17.95
N ASN A 427 -12.11 -16.22 17.12
CA ASN A 427 -12.49 -16.26 15.71
C ASN A 427 -13.95 -16.72 15.63
N GLY A 428 -14.87 -15.76 15.60
CA GLY A 428 -16.30 -16.00 15.40
C GLY A 428 -16.65 -16.24 13.94
N PHE A 429 -16.67 -17.50 13.50
CA PHE A 429 -17.55 -17.92 12.39
C PHE A 429 -18.21 -19.24 12.77
N THR A 430 -19.48 -19.16 13.19
CA THR A 430 -20.37 -20.30 13.32
C THR A 430 -20.68 -20.84 11.93
N SER A 431 -20.42 -22.13 11.73
CA SER A 431 -20.95 -22.90 10.60
C SER A 431 -22.48 -22.80 10.60
N TYR A 432 -23.06 -22.06 9.65
CA TYR A 432 -24.51 -21.99 9.47
C TYR A 432 -25.05 -23.32 8.97
N GLN A 433 -25.59 -24.13 9.88
CA GLN A 433 -26.65 -25.07 9.52
C GLN A 433 -27.96 -24.26 9.38
N PRO A 434 -28.76 -24.46 8.32
CA PRO A 434 -30.00 -23.73 8.15
C PRO A 434 -31.02 -24.22 9.18
N ALA A 435 -31.18 -23.48 10.28
CA ALA A 435 -32.38 -23.55 11.08
C ALA A 435 -33.56 -23.03 10.22
N ASN A 436 -34.68 -23.76 10.22
CA ASN A 436 -35.90 -23.30 9.57
C ASN A 436 -36.23 -21.87 10.02
N PRO A 437 -36.59 -20.94 9.13
CA PRO A 437 -37.04 -19.62 9.53
C PRO A 437 -38.31 -19.77 10.35
N GLU A 438 -38.22 -19.48 11.65
CA GLU A 438 -39.40 -19.38 12.51
C GLU A 438 -40.27 -18.21 12.01
N PRO A 439 -41.61 -18.34 12.05
CA PRO A 439 -42.50 -17.26 11.65
C PRO A 439 -42.23 -16.01 12.50
N MET A 440 -42.11 -14.85 11.84
CA MET A 440 -41.85 -13.58 12.53
C MET A 440 -42.88 -13.33 13.63
N THR A 441 -42.41 -12.95 14.82
CA THR A 441 -43.26 -12.57 15.95
C THR A 441 -44.16 -11.38 15.58
N GLU A 442 -45.33 -11.27 16.22
CA GLU A 442 -46.25 -10.13 15.97
C GLU A 442 -45.57 -8.77 16.27
N ASP A 443 -44.68 -8.73 17.26
CA ASP A 443 -43.85 -7.54 17.56
C ASP A 443 -42.91 -7.19 16.40
N ALA A 444 -42.25 -8.18 15.77
CA ALA A 444 -41.39 -7.96 14.62
C ALA A 444 -42.17 -7.48 13.39
N LYS A 445 -43.40 -7.99 13.17
CA LYS A 445 -44.31 -7.51 12.12
C LYS A 445 -44.76 -6.07 12.37
N GLN A 446 -45.04 -5.71 13.62
CA GLN A 446 -45.44 -4.35 13.98
C GLN A 446 -44.27 -3.36 13.77
N GLN A 447 -43.07 -3.72 14.22
CA GLN A 447 -41.85 -2.95 13.96
C GLN A 447 -41.60 -2.75 12.46
N GLU A 448 -41.84 -3.77 11.64
CA GLU A 448 -41.72 -3.68 10.18
C GLU A 448 -42.72 -2.68 9.58
N ARG A 449 -43.96 -2.72 10.04
CA ARG A 449 -45.01 -1.79 9.58
C ARG A 449 -44.66 -0.35 9.94
N ASP A 450 -44.15 -0.11 11.14
CA ASP A 450 -43.80 1.23 11.60
C ASP A 450 -42.52 1.75 10.93
N PHE A 451 -41.55 0.88 10.67
CA PHE A 451 -40.39 1.20 9.85
C PHE A 451 -40.80 1.59 8.43
N ARG A 452 -41.66 0.80 7.77
CA ARG A 452 -42.21 1.12 6.45
C ARG A 452 -42.93 2.47 6.44
N LYS A 453 -43.72 2.80 7.47
CA LYS A 453 -44.37 4.12 7.60
C LYS A 453 -43.35 5.25 7.69
N LYS A 454 -42.27 5.07 8.46
CA LYS A 454 -41.16 6.04 8.57
C LYS A 454 -40.53 6.28 7.19
N LEU A 455 -40.20 5.21 6.45
CA LEU A 455 -39.63 5.32 5.09
C LEU A 455 -40.55 6.08 4.14
N ASN A 456 -41.85 5.76 4.14
CA ASN A 456 -42.84 6.44 3.30
C ASN A 456 -42.95 7.93 3.62
N ARG A 457 -42.94 8.30 4.91
CA ARG A 457 -42.99 9.71 5.33
C ARG A 457 -41.76 10.46 4.84
N ASN A 458 -40.57 9.93 5.11
CA ASN A 458 -39.31 10.55 4.73
C ASN A 458 -39.21 10.72 3.20
N ALA A 459 -39.55 9.67 2.44
CA ALA A 459 -39.47 9.73 0.99
C ALA A 459 -40.45 10.74 0.37
N ARG A 460 -41.64 10.92 0.97
CA ARG A 460 -42.63 11.95 0.54
C ARG A 460 -42.18 13.37 0.87
N GLU A 461 -41.52 13.57 2.00
CA GLU A 461 -40.96 14.86 2.41
C GLU A 461 -39.88 15.31 1.41
N VAL A 462 -38.97 14.41 1.05
CA VAL A 462 -37.86 14.68 0.11
C VAL A 462 -38.32 15.12 -1.27
N VAL A 463 -39.46 14.60 -1.74
CA VAL A 463 -39.99 14.91 -3.09
C VAL A 463 -41.00 16.07 -3.09
N SER A 464 -41.40 16.57 -1.93
CA SER A 464 -42.49 17.53 -1.78
C SER A 464 -42.22 18.90 -2.42
N ASP A 465 -40.97 19.31 -2.52
CA ASP A 465 -40.52 20.58 -3.12
C ASP A 465 -39.88 20.38 -4.51
N THR A 466 -40.24 19.30 -5.19
CA THR A 466 -39.66 18.92 -6.48
C THR A 466 -40.71 18.79 -7.56
N LEU A 467 -40.28 18.57 -8.80
CA LEU A 467 -41.17 18.24 -9.92
C LEU A 467 -42.01 16.96 -9.69
N HIS A 468 -41.63 16.13 -8.71
CA HIS A 468 -42.36 14.91 -8.34
C HIS A 468 -43.43 15.11 -7.27
N LYS A 469 -43.72 16.34 -6.81
CA LYS A 469 -44.69 16.64 -5.74
C LYS A 469 -46.06 15.97 -5.94
N GLY A 470 -46.53 15.88 -7.20
CA GLY A 470 -47.82 15.28 -7.56
C GLY A 470 -47.80 13.76 -7.75
N VAL A 471 -46.64 13.10 -7.64
CA VAL A 471 -46.48 11.67 -7.92
C VAL A 471 -46.83 10.85 -6.68
N LYS A 472 -47.75 9.88 -6.84
CA LYS A 472 -48.14 8.97 -5.76
C LYS A 472 -47.06 7.92 -5.49
N LEU A 473 -46.29 8.15 -4.42
CA LEU A 473 -45.18 7.32 -3.96
C LEU A 473 -45.60 6.32 -2.86
N ILE A 474 -45.16 5.07 -3.01
CA ILE A 474 -45.22 4.02 -2.00
C ILE A 474 -43.83 3.40 -1.81
N VAL A 475 -43.37 3.32 -0.56
CA VAL A 475 -42.17 2.55 -0.18
C VAL A 475 -42.60 1.20 0.39
N HIS A 476 -42.10 0.13 -0.20
CA HIS A 476 -42.32 -1.25 0.18
C HIS A 476 -41.14 -1.80 0.98
N ARG A 477 -41.45 -2.74 1.88
CA ARG A 477 -40.48 -3.65 2.44
C ARG A 477 -40.88 -5.08 2.06
N PRO A 478 -40.18 -5.72 1.09
CA PRO A 478 -40.50 -7.07 0.67
C PRO A 478 -40.35 -8.09 1.79
N GLU A 479 -41.25 -9.08 1.79
CA GLU A 479 -41.08 -10.32 2.56
C GLU A 479 -40.27 -11.31 1.72
N PHE A 480 -39.68 -12.32 2.36
CA PHE A 480 -38.94 -13.39 1.71
C PHE A 480 -39.56 -14.75 2.04
N VAL A 481 -39.46 -15.70 1.11
CA VAL A 481 -39.91 -17.09 1.28
C VAL A 481 -38.72 -18.05 1.33
N LEU A 482 -38.97 -19.31 1.68
CA LEU A 482 -37.94 -20.35 1.79
C LEU A 482 -37.12 -20.52 0.50
N ASP A 483 -37.72 -20.34 -0.66
CA ASP A 483 -37.00 -20.46 -1.93
C ASP A 483 -35.98 -19.32 -2.12
N ASN A 484 -36.25 -18.12 -1.62
CA ASN A 484 -35.26 -17.03 -1.62
C ASN A 484 -34.04 -17.39 -0.78
N VAL A 485 -34.21 -18.11 0.34
CA VAL A 485 -33.09 -18.56 1.18
C VAL A 485 -32.20 -19.53 0.40
N ARG A 486 -32.80 -20.46 -0.36
CA ARG A 486 -32.08 -21.44 -1.18
C ARG A 486 -31.37 -20.79 -2.36
N GLU A 487 -32.06 -19.90 -3.07
CA GLU A 487 -31.51 -19.13 -4.21
C GLU A 487 -30.31 -18.29 -3.75
N TYR A 488 -30.46 -17.55 -2.65
CA TYR A 488 -29.39 -16.76 -2.06
C TYR A 488 -28.18 -17.62 -1.68
N ALA A 489 -28.40 -18.75 -1.01
CA ALA A 489 -27.31 -19.64 -0.60
C ALA A 489 -26.53 -20.19 -1.80
N SER A 490 -27.23 -20.50 -2.89
CA SER A 490 -26.60 -20.97 -4.14
C SER A 490 -25.73 -19.88 -4.77
N LEU A 491 -26.28 -18.68 -4.97
CA LEU A 491 -25.57 -17.56 -5.61
C LEU A 491 -24.42 -17.03 -4.74
N SER A 492 -24.63 -16.89 -3.43
CA SER A 492 -23.59 -16.45 -2.50
C SER A 492 -22.42 -17.43 -2.50
N LYS A 493 -22.66 -18.75 -2.49
CA LYS A 493 -21.59 -19.76 -2.55
C LYS A 493 -20.67 -19.61 -3.76
N GLU A 494 -21.21 -19.23 -4.92
CA GLU A 494 -20.44 -18.99 -6.14
C GLU A 494 -19.59 -17.71 -6.04
N LEU A 495 -20.14 -16.65 -5.45
CA LEU A 495 -19.52 -15.31 -5.41
C LEU A 495 -18.52 -15.14 -4.25
N MET A 496 -18.70 -15.86 -3.15
CA MET A 496 -17.91 -15.69 -1.93
C MET A 496 -16.39 -15.86 -2.10
N PRO A 497 -15.84 -16.75 -2.95
CA PRO A 497 -14.40 -16.81 -3.19
C PRO A 497 -13.84 -15.46 -3.69
N VAL A 498 -14.50 -14.86 -4.66
CA VAL A 498 -14.11 -13.57 -5.26
C VAL A 498 -14.30 -12.43 -4.25
N VAL A 499 -15.45 -12.40 -3.57
CA VAL A 499 -15.75 -11.37 -2.56
C VAL A 499 -14.75 -11.42 -1.40
N ARG A 500 -14.42 -12.62 -0.89
CA ARG A 500 -13.42 -12.78 0.18
C ARG A 500 -12.03 -12.40 -0.27
N GLU A 501 -11.65 -12.72 -1.50
CA GLU A 501 -10.34 -12.32 -2.02
C GLU A 501 -10.20 -10.80 -2.05
N ILE A 502 -11.22 -10.08 -2.54
CA ILE A 502 -11.21 -8.62 -2.55
C ILE A 502 -11.30 -8.06 -1.13
N ALA A 503 -12.20 -8.58 -0.29
CA ALA A 503 -12.32 -8.17 1.11
C ALA A 503 -11.02 -8.36 1.89
N ARG A 504 -10.29 -9.47 1.73
CA ARG A 504 -8.97 -9.68 2.36
C ARG A 504 -7.94 -8.64 1.94
N LYS A 505 -7.98 -8.17 0.69
CA LYS A 505 -7.10 -7.11 0.18
C LYS A 505 -7.51 -5.73 0.71
N THR A 506 -8.79 -5.55 1.04
CA THR A 506 -9.38 -4.28 1.49
C THR A 506 -9.40 -4.10 3.00
N LEU A 507 -9.64 -5.16 3.79
CA LEU A 507 -9.79 -5.11 5.24
C LEU A 507 -8.59 -4.44 5.94
N PRO A 508 -7.32 -4.72 5.55
CA PRO A 508 -6.19 -4.01 6.12
C PRO A 508 -6.22 -2.50 5.84
N LEU A 509 -6.85 -2.02 4.76
CA LEU A 509 -6.96 -0.58 4.50
C LEU A 509 -7.94 0.08 5.49
N LEU A 510 -9.02 -0.62 5.81
CA LEU A 510 -10.08 -0.17 6.73
C LEU A 510 -9.64 -0.19 8.19
N GLU A 511 -8.90 -1.22 8.61
CA GLU A 511 -8.31 -1.32 9.96
C GLU A 511 -7.30 -0.20 10.25
N HIS A 512 -6.84 0.52 9.22
CA HIS A 512 -5.91 1.64 9.34
C HIS A 512 -6.58 3.02 9.20
N GLU A 513 -7.90 3.09 9.10
CA GLU A 513 -8.62 4.36 9.23
C GLU A 513 -8.49 4.91 10.66
N ASN A 514 -8.40 6.24 10.78
CA ASN A 514 -7.89 6.90 11.98
C ASN A 514 -8.77 6.69 13.23
N ALA A 515 -8.21 6.11 14.30
CA ALA A 515 -8.69 6.39 15.64
C ALA A 515 -8.37 7.84 16.02
N VAL A 516 -9.35 8.65 16.43
CA VAL A 516 -9.10 10.02 16.93
C VAL A 516 -8.80 10.02 18.44
N GLU A 517 -9.22 8.98 19.16
CA GLU A 517 -9.11 8.92 20.61
C GLU A 517 -7.80 8.33 21.13
N TYR A 518 -7.18 9.05 22.06
CA TYR A 518 -6.05 8.57 22.86
C TYR A 518 -6.56 8.06 24.22
N ALA A 519 -6.22 6.83 24.56
CA ALA A 519 -6.32 6.35 25.93
C ALA A 519 -5.26 7.08 26.77
N ARG A 520 -5.72 7.95 27.68
CA ARG A 520 -4.89 8.68 28.64
C ARG A 520 -4.40 7.78 29.77
N ASN A 521 -3.43 8.26 30.54
CA ASN A 521 -2.92 7.62 31.74
C ASN A 521 -2.45 6.17 31.50
N GLN A 522 -1.61 5.99 30.49
CA GLN A 522 -0.92 4.74 30.18
C GLN A 522 0.54 4.82 30.61
N TYR A 523 1.13 3.67 30.94
CA TYR A 523 2.55 3.57 31.28
C TYR A 523 3.48 3.83 30.08
N TYR A 524 2.95 3.69 28.87
CA TYR A 524 3.66 3.91 27.62
C TYR A 524 2.66 4.33 26.53
N GLY A 525 3.10 5.12 25.55
CA GLY A 525 2.21 5.64 24.50
C GLY A 525 2.87 6.68 23.61
N SER A 526 2.24 6.93 22.46
CA SER A 526 2.73 7.81 21.39
C SER A 526 2.70 9.31 21.71
N LYS A 527 2.15 9.71 22.86
CA LYS A 527 2.08 11.13 23.27
C LYS A 527 2.35 11.25 24.76
N PHE A 528 3.35 12.03 25.15
CA PHE A 528 3.63 12.36 26.54
C PHE A 528 2.61 13.38 27.09
N GLN A 529 2.10 13.13 28.30
CA GLN A 529 1.12 13.94 29.00
C GLN A 529 1.77 14.57 30.23
N ALA A 530 2.24 15.81 30.08
CA ALA A 530 2.91 16.55 31.15
C ALA A 530 1.99 16.80 32.38
N ASP A 531 0.68 16.89 32.14
CA ASP A 531 -0.35 17.06 33.16
C ASP A 531 -0.51 15.84 34.08
N SER A 532 -0.28 14.62 33.57
CA SER A 532 -0.37 13.41 34.40
C SER A 532 0.89 13.10 35.22
N VAL A 533 1.99 13.83 35.00
CA VAL A 533 3.23 13.73 35.80
C VAL A 533 2.99 14.06 37.26
N ALA A 534 2.03 14.95 37.55
CA ALA A 534 1.68 15.36 38.91
C ALA A 534 1.16 14.21 39.78
N TYR A 535 0.57 13.17 39.18
CA TYR A 535 -0.03 12.05 39.92
C TYR A 535 0.99 10.99 40.36
N ARG A 536 2.25 11.05 39.90
CA ARG A 536 3.37 10.17 40.28
C ARG A 536 3.09 8.66 40.18
N ASP A 537 2.08 8.28 39.40
CA ASP A 537 1.66 6.89 39.17
C ASP A 537 2.29 6.28 37.91
N PHE A 538 3.24 7.01 37.30
CA PHE A 538 4.00 6.67 36.08
C PHE A 538 3.12 6.46 34.83
N ARG A 539 1.85 6.85 34.90
CA ARG A 539 0.90 6.81 33.78
C ARG A 539 0.94 8.12 33.00
N THR A 540 2.11 8.47 32.49
CA THR A 540 2.39 9.78 31.89
C THR A 540 2.24 9.80 30.38
N PHE A 541 1.80 8.70 29.77
CA PHE A 541 1.67 8.60 28.31
C PHE A 541 0.23 8.37 27.90
N ALA A 542 -0.14 8.89 26.73
CA ALA A 542 -1.37 8.59 26.05
C ALA A 542 -1.07 7.70 24.85
N LYS A 543 -1.80 6.58 24.73
CA LYS A 543 -1.67 5.63 23.62
C LYS A 543 -2.89 5.76 22.71
N LYS A 544 -2.69 5.91 21.41
CA LYS A 544 -3.79 5.90 20.44
C LYS A 544 -4.55 4.58 20.59
N ARG A 545 -5.88 4.63 20.81
CA ARG A 545 -6.68 3.41 20.84
C ARG A 545 -6.63 2.74 19.46
N PRO A 546 -6.70 1.40 19.35
CA PRO A 546 -7.02 0.76 18.07
C PRO A 546 -8.29 1.42 17.50
N PRO A 547 -8.40 1.64 16.19
CA PRO A 547 -9.58 2.27 15.61
C PRO A 547 -10.81 1.44 15.95
N ALA A 548 -11.62 2.02 16.82
CA ALA A 548 -12.98 1.59 17.07
C ALA A 548 -13.87 2.69 16.47
N GLU A 549 -14.02 2.71 15.15
CA GLU A 549 -15.07 3.49 14.49
C GLU A 549 -15.30 2.94 13.07
N SER A 550 -16.57 2.91 12.66
CA SER A 550 -17.05 2.38 11.39
C SER A 550 -16.30 2.97 10.18
N PRO A 551 -16.14 2.21 9.08
CA PRO A 551 -15.41 2.66 7.90
C PRO A 551 -15.90 4.02 7.37
N SER A 552 -14.99 4.80 6.79
CA SER A 552 -15.18 6.17 6.32
C SER A 552 -16.08 6.29 5.10
N LEU A 553 -16.50 5.16 4.54
CA LEU A 553 -17.34 5.01 3.35
C LEU A 553 -18.75 4.53 3.73
N ALA A 554 -19.77 5.16 3.15
CA ALA A 554 -21.13 4.64 3.08
C ALA A 554 -21.53 4.38 1.62
N VAL A 555 -22.20 3.26 1.37
CA VAL A 555 -22.57 2.82 0.01
C VAL A 555 -24.09 2.74 -0.13
N GLY A 556 -24.65 3.45 -1.11
CA GLY A 556 -26.01 3.25 -1.60
C GLY A 556 -26.00 2.56 -2.96
N LEU A 557 -26.85 1.56 -3.15
CA LEU A 557 -26.99 0.81 -4.39
C LEU A 557 -28.45 0.85 -4.87
N ARG A 558 -28.70 1.62 -5.93
CA ARG A 558 -29.97 1.63 -6.65
C ARG A 558 -30.00 0.52 -7.68
N VAL A 559 -31.09 -0.23 -7.72
CA VAL A 559 -31.36 -1.25 -8.75
C VAL A 559 -32.60 -0.87 -9.53
N ASP A 560 -32.44 -0.60 -10.83
CA ASP A 560 -33.56 -0.43 -11.74
C ASP A 560 -34.35 -1.74 -11.84
N GLU A 561 -35.63 -1.70 -11.53
CA GLU A 561 -36.55 -2.84 -11.59
C GLU A 561 -37.63 -2.63 -12.66
N SER A 562 -37.33 -1.87 -13.71
CA SER A 562 -38.18 -1.73 -14.90
C SER A 562 -38.22 -2.99 -15.77
N ALA A 563 -39.19 -3.05 -16.68
CA ALA A 563 -39.41 -4.18 -17.59
C ALA A 563 -38.20 -4.45 -18.51
N SER A 564 -37.45 -3.42 -18.89
CA SER A 564 -36.30 -3.53 -19.80
C SER A 564 -35.11 -4.28 -19.18
N MET A 565 -35.08 -4.40 -17.85
CA MET A 565 -34.11 -5.21 -17.11
C MET A 565 -34.33 -6.72 -17.25
N SER A 566 -35.51 -7.16 -17.73
CA SER A 566 -35.77 -8.58 -18.03
C SER A 566 -35.00 -9.10 -19.25
N ALA A 567 -34.49 -8.21 -20.11
CA ALA A 567 -33.82 -8.59 -21.33
C ALA A 567 -32.36 -9.03 -21.08
N PHE A 568 -31.84 -9.94 -21.92
CA PHE A 568 -30.41 -10.30 -22.02
C PHE A 568 -29.71 -10.68 -20.69
N GLY A 569 -30.43 -11.22 -19.71
CA GLY A 569 -29.87 -11.62 -18.42
C GLY A 569 -29.41 -10.45 -17.53
N ARG A 570 -29.84 -9.22 -17.83
CA ARG A 570 -29.44 -8.00 -17.10
C ARG A 570 -29.84 -8.06 -15.63
N LEU A 571 -31.07 -8.46 -15.34
CA LEU A 571 -31.58 -8.62 -13.98
C LEU A 571 -30.78 -9.66 -13.18
N GLU A 572 -30.40 -10.77 -13.79
CA GLU A 572 -29.60 -11.81 -13.12
C GLU A 572 -28.20 -11.30 -12.79
N ALA A 573 -27.57 -10.57 -13.71
CA ALA A 573 -26.30 -9.91 -13.46
C ALA A 573 -26.40 -8.86 -12.34
N ALA A 574 -27.48 -8.06 -12.33
CA ALA A 574 -27.77 -7.10 -11.29
C ALA A 574 -27.93 -7.77 -9.92
N LYS A 575 -28.71 -8.86 -9.83
CA LYS A 575 -28.86 -9.66 -8.61
C LYS A 575 -27.51 -10.17 -8.09
N ARG A 576 -26.68 -10.77 -8.96
CA ARG A 576 -25.35 -11.27 -8.59
C ARG A 576 -24.43 -10.14 -8.09
N ALA A 577 -24.48 -8.97 -8.72
CA ALA A 577 -23.70 -7.82 -8.29
C ALA A 577 -24.17 -7.27 -6.93
N VAL A 578 -25.49 -7.19 -6.72
CA VAL A 578 -26.10 -6.77 -5.45
C VAL A 578 -25.68 -7.70 -4.31
N ILE A 579 -25.72 -9.02 -4.50
CA ILE A 579 -25.25 -9.99 -3.50
C ILE A 579 -23.76 -9.77 -3.20
N ALA A 580 -22.92 -9.64 -4.24
CA ALA A 580 -21.48 -9.46 -4.05
C ALA A 580 -21.14 -8.17 -3.29
N VAL A 581 -21.82 -7.06 -3.60
CA VAL A 581 -21.67 -5.78 -2.88
C VAL A 581 -22.15 -5.91 -1.44
N TYR A 582 -23.31 -6.53 -1.22
CA TYR A 582 -23.84 -6.73 0.13
C TYR A 582 -22.87 -7.55 0.99
N GLU A 583 -22.44 -8.73 0.52
CA GLU A 583 -21.49 -9.59 1.25
C GLU A 583 -20.14 -8.90 1.49
N PHE A 584 -19.64 -8.16 0.50
CA PHE A 584 -18.41 -7.37 0.65
C PHE A 584 -18.54 -6.30 1.72
N CYS A 585 -19.63 -5.52 1.69
CA CYS A 585 -19.90 -4.48 2.67
C CYS A 585 -20.07 -5.07 4.08
N GLN A 586 -20.73 -6.22 4.23
CA GLN A 586 -20.86 -6.90 5.51
C GLN A 586 -19.49 -7.37 6.06
N LEU A 587 -18.65 -7.97 5.21
CA LEU A 587 -17.29 -8.41 5.60
C LEU A 587 -16.38 -7.24 5.99
N CYS A 588 -16.58 -6.07 5.37
CA CYS A 588 -15.79 -4.87 5.59
C CYS A 588 -16.41 -3.91 6.62
N HIS A 589 -17.53 -4.28 7.23
CA HIS A 589 -18.32 -3.42 8.13
C HIS A 589 -18.77 -2.07 7.52
N ILE A 590 -18.93 -2.01 6.20
CA ILE A 590 -19.33 -0.81 5.46
C ILE A 590 -20.86 -0.66 5.50
N PRO A 591 -21.40 0.48 5.97
CA PRO A 591 -22.83 0.75 5.91
C PRO A 591 -23.35 0.73 4.47
N VAL A 592 -24.38 -0.10 4.23
CA VAL A 592 -24.94 -0.32 2.88
C VAL A 592 -26.46 -0.19 2.84
N LEU A 593 -26.96 0.54 1.84
CA LEU A 593 -28.39 0.75 1.54
C LEU A 593 -28.68 0.26 0.13
N ILE A 594 -29.56 -0.73 -0.01
CA ILE A 594 -29.89 -1.32 -1.31
C ILE A 594 -31.38 -1.20 -1.55
N TYR A 595 -31.76 -0.32 -2.49
CA TYR A 595 -33.15 -0.10 -2.89
C TYR A 595 -33.32 -0.43 -4.37
N GLY A 596 -34.45 -1.01 -4.72
CA GLY A 596 -34.89 -1.10 -6.10
C GLY A 596 -36.12 -0.26 -6.37
N ASP A 597 -36.40 0.04 -7.63
CA ASP A 597 -37.49 0.93 -7.99
C ASP A 597 -38.16 0.63 -9.32
N THR A 598 -39.46 0.92 -9.37
CA THR A 598 -40.26 0.90 -10.60
C THR A 598 -41.33 2.00 -10.53
N ALA A 599 -41.89 2.35 -11.69
CA ALA A 599 -42.94 3.33 -11.84
C ALA A 599 -44.18 2.73 -12.49
N ASP A 600 -45.31 3.40 -12.31
CA ASP A 600 -46.59 3.09 -12.95
C ASP A 600 -47.12 1.67 -12.68
N THR A 601 -46.97 1.18 -11.44
CA THR A 601 -47.59 -0.09 -10.99
C THR A 601 -49.12 0.01 -11.00
N SER A 602 -49.67 1.18 -10.65
CA SER A 602 -51.10 1.48 -10.80
C SER A 602 -51.38 2.99 -10.82
N LYS A 603 -52.62 3.41 -11.11
CA LYS A 603 -53.04 4.83 -10.99
C LYS A 603 -52.92 5.43 -9.58
N LEU A 604 -52.84 4.57 -8.57
CA LEU A 604 -52.68 4.97 -7.16
C LEU A 604 -51.23 4.82 -6.68
N GLU A 605 -50.37 4.19 -7.48
CA GLU A 605 -48.99 3.88 -7.19
C GLU A 605 -48.14 4.15 -8.44
N GLN A 606 -47.84 5.43 -8.63
CA GLN A 606 -47.09 5.94 -9.78
C GLN A 606 -45.58 5.80 -9.58
N MET A 607 -45.13 5.65 -8.33
CA MET A 607 -43.75 5.34 -7.98
C MET A 607 -43.69 4.33 -6.84
N SER A 608 -42.89 3.29 -7.02
CA SER A 608 -42.68 2.22 -6.05
C SER A 608 -41.18 2.13 -5.73
N ILE A 609 -40.82 2.25 -4.45
CA ILE A 609 -39.46 1.99 -3.96
C ILE A 609 -39.49 0.71 -3.12
N TYR A 610 -38.64 -0.25 -3.42
CA TYR A 610 -38.46 -1.47 -2.65
C TYR A 610 -37.20 -1.35 -1.80
N ALA A 611 -37.37 -1.13 -0.50
CA ALA A 611 -36.25 -1.08 0.43
C ALA A 611 -35.85 -2.51 0.82
N TYR A 612 -34.75 -3.02 0.26
CA TYR A 612 -34.26 -4.37 0.57
C TYR A 612 -33.35 -4.39 1.79
N THR A 613 -32.40 -3.45 1.89
CA THR A 613 -31.53 -3.26 3.06
C THR A 613 -31.56 -1.81 3.51
N ASP A 614 -31.37 -1.57 4.80
CA ASP A 614 -31.34 -0.22 5.35
C ASP A 614 -30.50 -0.13 6.62
N TRP A 615 -29.58 0.84 6.71
CA TRP A 615 -28.75 0.99 7.91
C TRP A 615 -29.50 1.51 9.14
N ASP A 616 -30.71 2.09 9.00
CA ASP A 616 -31.55 2.42 10.15
C ASP A 616 -32.01 1.15 10.91
N ARG A 617 -31.97 -0.02 10.25
CA ARG A 617 -32.34 -1.30 10.83
C ARG A 617 -31.51 -2.44 10.23
N SER A 618 -30.50 -2.88 10.99
CA SER A 618 -29.72 -4.07 10.64
C SER A 618 -30.51 -5.36 10.93
N ASP A 619 -31.15 -5.93 9.91
CA ASP A 619 -31.75 -7.27 9.97
C ASP A 619 -30.89 -8.26 9.15
N PRO A 620 -30.25 -9.27 9.76
CA PRO A 620 -29.47 -10.28 9.04
C PRO A 620 -30.27 -11.02 7.95
N SER A 621 -31.59 -11.01 8.05
CA SER A 621 -32.52 -11.61 7.08
C SER A 621 -32.72 -10.76 5.83
N ASP A 622 -32.26 -9.50 5.82
CA ASP A 622 -32.32 -8.60 4.66
C ASP A 622 -31.66 -9.22 3.42
N ARG A 623 -30.62 -10.03 3.62
CA ARG A 623 -29.94 -10.78 2.57
C ARG A 623 -30.90 -11.62 1.71
N PHE A 624 -31.94 -12.20 2.33
CA PHE A 624 -32.94 -13.01 1.62
C PHE A 624 -33.94 -12.15 0.85
N ARG A 625 -34.23 -10.94 1.32
CA ARG A 625 -35.13 -9.99 0.65
C ARG A 625 -34.56 -9.58 -0.72
N LEU A 626 -33.23 -9.53 -0.87
CA LEU A 626 -32.55 -9.21 -2.14
C LEU A 626 -32.98 -10.13 -3.30
N MET A 627 -33.44 -11.35 -3.02
CA MET A 627 -33.91 -12.27 -4.07
C MET A 627 -35.26 -11.84 -4.65
N GLY A 628 -35.98 -10.94 -3.97
CA GLY A 628 -37.21 -10.31 -4.46
C GLY A 628 -36.99 -9.19 -5.47
N ILE A 629 -35.74 -8.94 -5.92
CA ILE A 629 -35.43 -8.04 -7.04
C ILE A 629 -35.98 -8.66 -8.33
N GLN A 630 -36.85 -7.94 -9.03
CA GLN A 630 -37.48 -8.43 -10.27
C GLN A 630 -37.85 -7.29 -11.22
N ALA A 631 -37.82 -7.55 -12.52
CA ALA A 631 -38.31 -6.63 -13.53
C ALA A 631 -39.85 -6.47 -13.41
N ARG A 632 -40.32 -5.23 -13.40
CA ARG A 632 -41.74 -4.86 -13.25
C ARG A 632 -42.20 -3.99 -14.43
N SER A 633 -42.40 -2.69 -14.21
CA SER A 633 -43.07 -1.79 -15.15
C SER A 633 -42.09 -0.74 -15.66
N ASN A 634 -42.37 0.54 -15.43
CA ASN A 634 -41.62 1.69 -15.88
C ASN A 634 -40.55 2.09 -14.83
N ASN A 635 -39.80 3.18 -15.07
CA ASN A 635 -38.82 3.73 -14.13
C ASN A 635 -38.88 5.27 -14.09
N ARG A 636 -38.64 5.83 -12.90
CA ARG A 636 -38.58 7.29 -12.67
C ARG A 636 -37.33 7.61 -11.85
N ASP A 637 -36.20 7.56 -12.55
CA ASP A 637 -34.85 7.51 -11.99
C ASP A 637 -34.50 8.74 -11.14
N GLY A 638 -34.84 9.95 -11.60
CA GLY A 638 -34.52 11.17 -10.86
C GLY A 638 -35.15 11.20 -9.46
N MET A 639 -36.39 10.69 -9.35
CA MET A 639 -37.09 10.57 -8.07
C MET A 639 -36.43 9.52 -7.16
N ALA A 640 -36.09 8.34 -7.70
CA ALA A 640 -35.45 7.27 -6.95
C ALA A 640 -34.06 7.68 -6.43
N LEU A 641 -33.24 8.26 -7.32
CA LEU A 641 -31.90 8.75 -6.98
C LEU A 641 -31.96 9.82 -5.90
N ARG A 642 -32.93 10.73 -5.97
CA ARG A 642 -33.13 11.78 -4.96
C ARG A 642 -33.43 11.20 -3.59
N ILE A 643 -34.35 10.24 -3.51
CA ILE A 643 -34.73 9.59 -2.24
C ILE A 643 -33.52 8.90 -1.62
N MET A 644 -32.74 8.15 -2.40
CA MET A 644 -31.54 7.47 -1.90
C MET A 644 -30.41 8.43 -1.54
N ALA A 645 -30.21 9.49 -2.35
CA ALA A 645 -29.18 10.48 -2.11
C ALA A 645 -29.45 11.27 -0.83
N GLU A 646 -30.70 11.64 -0.52
CA GLU A 646 -30.98 12.30 0.77
C GLU A 646 -30.68 11.38 1.96
N ARG A 647 -30.93 10.07 1.83
CA ARG A 647 -30.59 9.08 2.87
C ARG A 647 -29.07 9.03 3.09
N LEU A 648 -28.29 9.01 2.01
CA LEU A 648 -26.83 9.05 2.08
C LEU A 648 -26.30 10.39 2.64
N ALA A 649 -26.92 11.52 2.28
CA ALA A 649 -26.50 12.84 2.76
C ALA A 649 -26.56 12.96 4.29
N GLY A 650 -27.47 12.22 4.94
CA GLY A 650 -27.64 12.19 6.39
C GLY A 650 -26.60 11.34 7.14
N THR A 651 -25.67 10.68 6.46
CA THR A 651 -24.70 9.78 7.12
C THR A 651 -23.45 10.52 7.60
N SER A 652 -22.79 10.00 8.65
CA SER A 652 -21.58 10.59 9.24
C SER A 652 -20.28 10.27 8.49
N GLN A 653 -20.32 9.33 7.55
CA GLN A 653 -19.19 8.90 6.73
C GLN A 653 -18.66 10.03 5.84
N GLN A 654 -17.34 10.05 5.63
CA GLN A 654 -16.68 11.08 4.82
C GLN A 654 -16.96 10.87 3.33
N THR A 655 -16.81 9.63 2.86
CA THR A 655 -17.09 9.25 1.48
C THR A 655 -18.50 8.65 1.40
N ARG A 656 -19.33 9.19 0.51
CA ARG A 656 -20.71 8.73 0.29
C ARG A 656 -20.86 8.37 -1.18
N LEU A 657 -20.99 7.08 -1.47
CA LEU A 657 -21.03 6.57 -2.83
C LEU A 657 -22.45 6.08 -3.15
N LEU A 658 -23.07 6.62 -4.20
CA LEU A 658 -24.36 6.15 -4.74
C LEU A 658 -24.14 5.52 -6.11
N ILE A 659 -24.36 4.21 -6.18
CA ILE A 659 -24.22 3.40 -7.39
C ILE A 659 -25.59 3.16 -8.00
N ASN A 660 -25.75 3.47 -9.27
CA ASN A 660 -26.95 3.24 -10.05
C ASN A 660 -26.77 2.07 -11.01
N ILE A 661 -27.50 0.98 -10.81
CA ILE A 661 -27.57 -0.14 -11.76
C ILE A 661 -28.82 0.04 -12.64
N SER A 662 -28.62 0.38 -13.92
CA SER A 662 -29.73 0.61 -14.87
C SER A 662 -29.26 0.37 -16.31
N ASP A 663 -30.23 0.20 -17.21
CA ASP A 663 -30.02 0.17 -18.66
C ASP A 663 -30.19 1.55 -19.32
N GLY A 664 -30.49 2.60 -18.55
CA GLY A 664 -30.41 4.00 -18.98
C GLY A 664 -31.61 4.52 -19.75
N GLN A 665 -32.76 3.84 -19.68
CA GLN A 665 -33.97 4.22 -20.41
C GLN A 665 -35.05 4.74 -19.46
N PRO A 666 -35.01 6.01 -19.02
CA PRO A 666 -36.03 6.55 -18.12
C PRO A 666 -37.36 6.73 -18.84
N LYS A 667 -38.42 6.12 -18.30
CA LYS A 667 -39.77 6.16 -18.88
C LYS A 667 -40.85 5.99 -17.79
N ALA A 668 -41.72 6.98 -17.59
CA ALA A 668 -42.91 6.88 -16.74
C ALA A 668 -44.06 7.84 -17.15
N MET A 669 -45.28 7.60 -16.66
CA MET A 669 -46.50 8.36 -17.01
C MET A 669 -46.69 9.66 -16.20
N ASP A 670 -47.27 10.74 -16.73
CA ASP A 670 -47.90 10.81 -18.06
C ASP A 670 -46.95 11.24 -19.19
N ASP A 671 -45.78 11.84 -18.90
CA ASP A 671 -44.79 12.29 -19.93
C ASP A 671 -43.33 12.31 -19.42
N TYR A 672 -42.93 11.40 -18.53
CA TYR A 672 -41.54 11.32 -18.03
C TYR A 672 -40.68 10.48 -18.98
N SER A 673 -40.05 11.10 -19.98
CA SER A 673 -39.10 10.42 -20.88
C SER A 673 -38.16 11.42 -21.58
N GLY A 674 -37.18 10.92 -22.33
CA GLY A 674 -36.33 11.74 -23.20
C GLY A 674 -35.56 12.84 -22.46
N SER A 675 -35.52 14.05 -23.04
CA SER A 675 -34.78 15.19 -22.47
C SER A 675 -35.33 15.64 -21.12
N TYR A 676 -36.64 15.52 -20.89
CA TYR A 676 -37.27 15.90 -19.63
C TYR A 676 -36.76 15.03 -18.48
N ALA A 677 -36.74 13.71 -18.66
CA ALA A 677 -36.21 12.79 -17.67
C ALA A 677 -34.69 12.92 -17.50
N ALA A 678 -33.94 13.10 -18.60
CA ALA A 678 -32.49 13.31 -18.54
C ALA A 678 -32.12 14.56 -17.73
N GLN A 679 -32.83 15.67 -17.92
CA GLN A 679 -32.61 16.91 -17.17
C GLN A 679 -32.89 16.74 -15.68
N ASP A 680 -33.96 16.03 -15.30
CA ASP A 680 -34.28 15.75 -13.90
C ASP A 680 -33.17 14.92 -13.22
N ILE A 681 -32.70 13.85 -13.87
CA ILE A 681 -31.59 13.03 -13.37
C ILE A 681 -30.33 13.89 -13.18
N GLN A 682 -29.95 14.67 -14.20
CA GLN A 682 -28.76 15.53 -14.16
C GLN A 682 -28.85 16.60 -13.06
N GLN A 683 -30.00 17.25 -12.91
CA GLN A 683 -30.22 18.24 -11.85
C GLN A 683 -30.15 17.61 -10.46
N THR A 684 -30.71 16.42 -10.30
CA THR A 684 -30.65 15.66 -9.04
C THR A 684 -29.20 15.29 -8.70
N ILE A 685 -28.44 14.75 -9.65
CA ILE A 685 -27.02 14.43 -9.45
C ILE A 685 -26.25 15.71 -9.04
N ALA A 686 -26.37 16.78 -9.81
CA ALA A 686 -25.65 18.04 -9.54
C ALA A 686 -26.02 18.66 -8.17
N HIS A 687 -27.26 18.50 -7.71
CA HIS A 687 -27.69 18.98 -6.40
C HIS A 687 -27.00 18.22 -5.26
N TYR A 688 -26.94 16.89 -5.34
CA TYR A 688 -26.40 16.04 -4.28
C TYR A 688 -24.87 15.91 -4.32
N GLU A 689 -24.24 16.13 -5.47
CA GLU A 689 -22.78 16.25 -5.55
C GLU A 689 -22.25 17.43 -4.74
N ARG A 690 -22.98 18.56 -4.74
CA ARG A 690 -22.66 19.70 -3.86
C ARG A 690 -22.82 19.37 -2.37
N LYS A 691 -23.61 18.34 -2.04
CA LYS A 691 -23.74 17.79 -0.68
C LYS A 691 -22.70 16.69 -0.38
N GLY A 692 -21.72 16.47 -1.27
CA GLY A 692 -20.61 15.53 -1.07
C GLY A 692 -20.94 14.06 -1.39
N ILE A 693 -21.95 13.80 -2.23
CA ILE A 693 -22.27 12.44 -2.70
C ILE A 693 -21.62 12.19 -4.05
N THR A 694 -20.90 11.09 -4.17
CA THR A 694 -20.31 10.62 -5.43
C THR A 694 -21.29 9.69 -6.14
N PHE A 695 -21.64 9.99 -7.39
CA PHE A 695 -22.54 9.16 -8.21
C PHE A 695 -21.77 8.30 -9.19
N LEU A 696 -22.18 7.04 -9.32
CA LEU A 696 -21.63 6.10 -10.29
C LEU A 696 -22.76 5.41 -11.06
N ALA A 697 -22.67 5.36 -12.38
CA ALA A 697 -23.60 4.60 -13.23
C ALA A 697 -22.96 3.30 -13.70
N ALA A 698 -23.55 2.17 -13.31
CA ALA A 698 -23.27 0.84 -13.81
C ALA A 698 -24.26 0.51 -14.94
N ALA A 699 -23.80 0.65 -16.18
CA ALA A 699 -24.60 0.42 -17.36
C ALA A 699 -24.68 -1.06 -17.71
N ILE A 700 -25.88 -1.61 -17.72
CA ILE A 700 -26.11 -3.00 -18.13
C ILE A 700 -26.88 -3.03 -19.46
N GLY A 701 -26.16 -3.21 -20.57
CA GLY A 701 -26.76 -3.32 -21.91
C GLY A 701 -25.95 -2.69 -23.03
N GLN A 702 -26.59 -2.52 -24.20
CA GLN A 702 -25.96 -1.94 -25.40
C GLN A 702 -26.08 -0.40 -25.47
N ASP A 703 -26.88 0.21 -24.59
CA ASP A 703 -27.24 1.64 -24.63
C ASP A 703 -26.20 2.55 -23.93
N LYS A 704 -24.91 2.27 -24.19
CA LYS A 704 -23.76 2.93 -23.56
C LYS A 704 -23.74 4.44 -23.79
N ASN A 705 -24.10 4.87 -25.00
CA ASN A 705 -24.06 6.27 -25.41
C ASN A 705 -25.11 7.11 -24.67
N LEU A 706 -26.28 6.53 -24.37
CA LEU A 706 -27.36 7.24 -23.70
C LEU A 706 -27.06 7.44 -22.21
N ILE A 707 -26.57 6.42 -21.52
CA ILE A 707 -26.13 6.53 -20.12
C ILE A 707 -24.97 7.52 -20.01
N ASN A 708 -24.03 7.47 -20.96
CA ASN A 708 -22.91 8.40 -20.99
C ASN A 708 -23.37 9.87 -21.15
N GLN A 709 -24.40 10.13 -21.96
CA GLN A 709 -24.98 11.47 -22.09
C GLN A 709 -25.68 11.95 -20.80
N ILE A 710 -26.27 11.04 -20.03
CA ILE A 710 -27.01 11.38 -18.80
C ILE A 710 -26.06 11.56 -17.61
N TYR A 711 -25.06 10.68 -17.44
CA TYR A 711 -24.19 10.64 -16.25
C TYR A 711 -22.78 11.22 -16.48
N GLY A 712 -22.30 11.33 -17.73
CA GLY A 712 -20.98 11.87 -18.07
C GLY A 712 -19.85 10.83 -18.15
N ASN A 713 -18.82 11.15 -18.96
CA ASN A 713 -17.69 10.25 -19.32
C ASN A 713 -16.92 9.70 -18.11
N GLU A 714 -16.85 10.45 -17.00
CA GLU A 714 -16.04 10.10 -15.83
C GLU A 714 -16.77 9.19 -14.82
N ARG A 715 -18.09 8.96 -15.01
CA ARG A 715 -18.97 8.31 -14.02
C ARG A 715 -19.56 6.97 -14.48
N PHE A 716 -18.99 6.41 -15.55
CA PHE A 716 -19.53 5.27 -16.27
C PHE A 716 -18.68 4.01 -16.05
N LEU A 717 -19.32 2.92 -15.63
CA LEU A 717 -18.73 1.58 -15.62
C LEU A 717 -19.24 0.76 -16.80
N ASP A 718 -18.37 0.48 -17.77
CA ASP A 718 -18.71 -0.40 -18.90
C ASP A 718 -18.74 -1.86 -18.44
N ILE A 719 -19.93 -2.46 -18.51
CA ILE A 719 -20.13 -3.86 -18.19
C ILE A 719 -20.62 -4.57 -19.45
N THR A 720 -19.68 -4.80 -20.36
CA THR A 720 -19.93 -5.64 -21.54
C THR A 720 -19.98 -7.14 -21.17
N ASN A 721 -19.23 -7.55 -20.14
CA ASN A 721 -19.24 -8.91 -19.61
C ASN A 721 -20.02 -9.00 -18.29
N LEU A 722 -21.24 -9.53 -18.36
CA LEU A 722 -22.14 -9.70 -17.21
C LEU A 722 -21.58 -10.64 -16.12
N HIS A 723 -20.68 -11.56 -16.48
CA HIS A 723 -20.08 -12.50 -15.51
C HIS A 723 -19.02 -11.82 -14.63
N GLU A 724 -18.32 -10.82 -15.15
CA GLU A 724 -17.30 -10.05 -14.40
C GLU A 724 -17.89 -8.91 -13.59
N PHE A 725 -19.17 -8.59 -13.81
CA PHE A 725 -19.83 -7.43 -13.21
C PHE A 725 -19.72 -7.38 -11.68
N PRO A 726 -20.02 -8.47 -10.93
CA PRO A 726 -19.94 -8.44 -9.48
C PRO A 726 -18.53 -8.13 -8.98
N ALA A 727 -17.50 -8.73 -9.59
CA ALA A 727 -16.11 -8.53 -9.22
C ALA A 727 -15.63 -7.10 -9.53
N LYS A 728 -16.00 -6.56 -10.69
CA LYS A 728 -15.67 -5.18 -11.09
C LYS A 728 -16.29 -4.15 -10.16
N LEU A 729 -17.55 -4.36 -9.77
CA LEU A 729 -18.26 -3.45 -8.89
C LEU A 729 -17.64 -3.43 -7.49
N VAL A 730 -17.37 -4.61 -6.92
CA VAL A 730 -16.73 -4.73 -5.60
C VAL A 730 -15.32 -4.12 -5.60
N ARG A 731 -14.50 -4.40 -6.64
CA ARG A 731 -13.17 -3.77 -6.79
C ARG A 731 -13.25 -2.25 -6.89
N MET A 732 -14.32 -1.70 -7.45
CA MET A 732 -14.48 -0.26 -7.56
C MET A 732 -14.86 0.36 -6.22
N ILE A 733 -15.80 -0.23 -5.48
CA ILE A 733 -16.12 0.23 -4.12
C ILE A 733 -14.84 0.25 -3.27
N ALA A 734 -14.00 -0.78 -3.41
CA ALA A 734 -12.71 -0.86 -2.73
C ALA A 734 -11.70 0.25 -3.10
N ARG A 735 -11.90 1.01 -4.19
CA ARG A 735 -11.05 2.17 -4.55
C ARG A 735 -11.49 3.48 -3.88
N TYR A 736 -12.71 3.52 -3.35
CA TYR A 736 -13.25 4.66 -2.60
C TYR A 736 -13.03 4.52 -1.08
N LEU A 737 -12.36 3.45 -0.68
CA LEU A 737 -11.71 3.23 0.60
C LEU A 737 -10.24 3.62 0.48
#